data_AF-A0A452HPN6-F1
#
_entry.id   AF-A0A452HPN6-F1
#
_cell.length_a   1.000
_cell.length_b   1.000
_cell.length_c   1.000
_cell.angle_alpha   90.00
_cell.angle_beta   90.00
_cell.angle_gamma   90.00
#
_symmetry.space_group_name_H-M   'P 1'
#
loop_
_entity.id
_entity.type
_entity.pdbx_description
1 polymer ?
#
loop_
_entity_poly.entity_id
_entity_poly.type
_entity_poly.pdbx_seq_one_letter_code
_entity_poly.pdbx_strand_id
1 'polypeptide(L)'
;MEARLFLAALLLSCTPIRTSPTSGDVCTLQQITKDKVSYMTGKTARGCVSRSTVGKLQEVHVLQVKVETQMWPFQLNVSSARRTTPPERKVLFVIICDKFCMVTVHSADLHPTFVSNNMVYGVMGNVATTFDQTSGEQLVQQVKDHYDNVTSFTELENPLHIRFRVGEDASSPENCIVQAGFNAWRYLQTEFLVPEVKGCTSPSAKKGKEAHILRVQQGPAETSSQPVEVKVTVVCPEAKPLQDLEILLILQSQPNVTWNIDTQRTVSIMASGKYRITRFPSEQLDERVLPDSEQGLIGLAHQRGFDDIASYTNIPSATHVILELHRCEPEVKTPPPTPAQHPKTVNIVQTVFNLLPPWKCADDSIEIVVPKMNLKDLNDYITDITLQDPRCRAEQNQTHFVLKRYLGDCHTKLESRILARNKLILTLASSLEKVEVPFECSLPQELRLQLYRTQDFKWPSTTMLEVNKAAYVQVSFRAGIPLTFLEVKECSLQISAEEPQQLLIQPVAPLSQAETVLEPTEATLGRELHRFSFIYSPAGGGPFPPCATLSCRVAWRFNGSTSMETLEVTLQDTRPPPSSLGIEAVVGITFAAFLIGTLLTAALWCIYSHTRPMAKLQPVSTNAPASESSSPNHSIGSTQSTPCSTSSMA
;
A
#
# COMPACT_ATOMS: atom_id res chain seq x y z
N MET A 1 -43.81 4.07 -91.83
CA MET A 1 -44.10 4.45 -90.43
C MET A 1 -44.08 3.20 -89.54
N GLU A 2 -42.98 2.43 -89.60
CA GLU A 2 -42.76 1.23 -88.75
C GLU A 2 -41.37 1.28 -88.08
N ALA A 3 -40.83 2.48 -87.89
CA ALA A 3 -39.50 2.69 -87.31
C ALA A 3 -39.52 3.40 -85.94
N ARG A 4 -40.71 3.58 -85.33
CA ARG A 4 -40.84 4.14 -83.97
C ARG A 4 -41.41 3.17 -82.92
N LEU A 5 -41.77 1.95 -83.30
CA LEU A 5 -42.14 0.90 -82.33
C LEU A 5 -40.97 0.00 -81.91
N PHE A 6 -39.88 -0.07 -82.68
CA PHE A 6 -38.73 -0.93 -82.35
C PHE A 6 -37.74 -0.34 -81.32
N LEU A 7 -37.78 0.97 -81.05
CA LEU A 7 -36.95 1.58 -80.00
C LEU A 7 -37.58 1.53 -78.59
N ALA A 8 -38.88 1.21 -78.48
CA ALA A 8 -39.53 1.04 -77.17
C ALA A 8 -39.39 -0.38 -76.61
N ALA A 9 -39.06 -1.38 -77.45
CA ALA A 9 -38.94 -2.78 -77.04
C ALA A 9 -37.51 -3.17 -76.57
N LEU A 10 -36.49 -2.36 -76.85
CA LEU A 10 -35.08 -2.62 -76.45
C LEU A 10 -34.67 -1.97 -75.12
N LEU A 11 -35.56 -1.21 -74.47
CA LEU A 11 -35.31 -0.62 -73.14
C LEU A 11 -36.03 -1.33 -71.98
N LEU A 12 -36.64 -2.51 -72.23
CA LEU A 12 -37.37 -3.29 -71.22
C LEU A 12 -36.78 -4.68 -70.95
N SER A 13 -35.56 -4.99 -71.43
CA SER A 13 -34.89 -6.28 -71.20
C SER A 13 -33.48 -6.15 -70.61
N CYS A 14 -33.28 -5.21 -69.68
CA CYS A 14 -32.14 -5.22 -68.77
C CYS A 14 -32.65 -4.97 -67.35
N THR A 15 -33.22 -6.01 -66.73
CA THR A 15 -33.27 -6.04 -65.26
C THR A 15 -31.82 -6.04 -64.78
N PRO A 16 -31.35 -5.03 -64.03
CA PRO A 16 -30.16 -5.24 -63.22
C PRO A 16 -30.48 -6.44 -62.32
N ILE A 17 -29.60 -7.44 -62.32
CA ILE A 17 -29.51 -8.39 -61.21
C ILE A 17 -29.59 -7.51 -59.96
N ARG A 18 -30.66 -7.71 -59.19
CA ARG A 18 -30.81 -7.12 -57.88
C ARG A 18 -29.69 -7.75 -57.06
N THR A 19 -28.49 -7.19 -57.14
CA THR A 19 -27.49 -7.37 -56.10
C THR A 19 -28.10 -6.65 -54.91
N SER A 20 -28.87 -7.42 -54.14
CA SER A 20 -29.16 -7.11 -52.76
C SER A 20 -27.88 -6.52 -52.16
N PRO A 21 -27.94 -5.38 -51.45
CA PRO A 21 -26.79 -4.95 -50.70
C PRO A 21 -26.54 -6.04 -49.67
N THR A 22 -25.56 -6.90 -49.91
CA THR A 22 -24.92 -7.68 -48.85
C THR A 22 -24.26 -6.65 -47.96
N SER A 23 -25.05 -6.15 -47.02
CA SER A 23 -24.61 -5.63 -45.74
C SER A 23 -23.79 -6.74 -45.09
N GLY A 24 -22.54 -6.90 -45.51
CA GLY A 24 -21.58 -7.67 -44.75
C GLY A 24 -21.40 -6.91 -43.45
N ASP A 25 -21.92 -7.47 -42.35
CA ASP A 25 -21.74 -6.94 -41.00
C ASP A 25 -20.24 -6.69 -40.78
N VAL A 26 -19.85 -5.41 -40.82
CA VAL A 26 -18.46 -5.02 -40.60
C VAL A 26 -18.19 -5.15 -39.11
N CYS A 27 -17.36 -6.13 -38.74
CA CYS A 27 -16.91 -6.36 -37.37
C CYS A 27 -16.04 -5.17 -36.95
N THR A 28 -16.61 -4.24 -36.17
CA THR A 28 -15.88 -3.09 -35.64
C THR A 28 -15.24 -3.49 -34.33
N LEU A 29 -13.91 -3.47 -34.28
CA LEU A 29 -13.14 -3.80 -33.08
C LEU A 29 -13.45 -2.82 -31.93
N GLN A 30 -13.81 -3.38 -30.78
CA GLN A 30 -14.05 -2.66 -29.53
C GLN A 30 -13.10 -3.17 -28.45
N GLN A 31 -12.87 -2.38 -27.39
CA GLN A 31 -12.04 -2.80 -26.27
C GLN A 31 -12.72 -3.91 -25.47
N ILE A 32 -11.97 -4.95 -25.12
CA ILE A 32 -12.43 -6.11 -24.36
C ILE A 32 -11.53 -6.27 -23.14
N THR A 33 -12.12 -6.61 -21.99
CA THR A 33 -11.41 -6.72 -20.70
C THR A 33 -11.15 -8.16 -20.25
N LYS A 34 -11.52 -9.14 -21.06
CA LYS A 34 -11.55 -10.55 -20.65
C LYS A 34 -10.21 -11.27 -20.79
N ASP A 35 -9.48 -11.04 -21.88
CA ASP A 35 -8.21 -11.71 -22.15
C ASP A 35 -7.03 -10.78 -21.87
N LYS A 36 -5.92 -11.36 -21.41
CA LYS A 36 -4.69 -10.62 -21.12
C LYS A 36 -3.62 -11.06 -22.10
N VAL A 37 -2.93 -10.07 -22.68
CA VAL A 37 -1.78 -10.31 -23.55
C VAL A 37 -0.59 -9.60 -22.95
N SER A 38 0.48 -10.34 -22.66
CA SER A 38 1.78 -9.76 -22.30
C SER A 38 2.83 -10.14 -23.33
N TYR A 39 3.85 -9.32 -23.47
CA TYR A 39 4.96 -9.59 -24.38
C TYR A 39 6.29 -9.14 -23.79
N MET A 40 7.37 -9.85 -24.16
CA MET A 40 8.74 -9.50 -23.82
C MET A 40 9.47 -8.92 -25.02
N THR A 41 10.15 -7.79 -24.83
CA THR A 41 10.94 -7.15 -25.86
C THR A 41 12.22 -6.53 -25.32
N GLY A 42 13.22 -6.38 -26.21
CA GLY A 42 14.40 -5.55 -25.97
C GLY A 42 14.24 -4.12 -26.51
N LYS A 43 13.14 -3.80 -27.19
CA LYS A 43 12.86 -2.44 -27.64
C LYS A 43 12.46 -1.55 -26.48
N THR A 44 12.97 -0.33 -26.50
CA THR A 44 12.72 0.68 -25.47
C THR A 44 12.19 1.94 -26.13
N ALA A 45 11.45 2.77 -25.37
CA ALA A 45 10.93 4.03 -25.90
C ALA A 45 12.11 4.91 -26.35
N ARG A 46 13.11 5.01 -25.47
CA ARG A 46 14.40 5.64 -25.75
C ARG A 46 15.51 4.86 -25.07
N GLY A 47 16.73 4.98 -25.57
CA GLY A 47 17.88 4.33 -24.94
C GLY A 47 19.21 4.66 -25.58
N CYS A 48 20.27 4.32 -24.87
CA CYS A 48 21.62 4.30 -25.40
C CYS A 48 22.52 3.36 -24.58
N VAL A 49 23.66 3.00 -25.17
CA VAL A 49 24.73 2.25 -24.51
C VAL A 49 26.05 2.93 -24.84
N SER A 50 27.00 2.88 -23.90
CA SER A 50 28.35 3.39 -24.14
C SER A 50 29.41 2.49 -23.55
N ARG A 51 30.62 2.57 -24.11
CA ARG A 51 31.83 1.96 -23.56
C ARG A 51 32.60 2.89 -22.61
N SER A 52 32.01 4.01 -22.18
CA SER A 52 32.70 5.03 -21.35
C SER A 52 33.16 4.51 -19.98
N THR A 53 32.62 3.39 -19.53
CA THR A 53 33.02 2.70 -18.29
C THR A 53 34.08 1.63 -18.50
N VAL A 54 34.40 1.29 -19.75
CA VAL A 54 35.35 0.20 -20.04
C VAL A 54 36.72 0.52 -19.43
N GLY A 55 37.13 -0.32 -18.48
CA GLY A 55 38.37 -0.15 -17.72
C GLY A 55 38.23 0.71 -16.45
N LYS A 56 37.03 1.17 -16.09
CA LYS A 56 36.73 1.85 -14.82
C LYS A 56 36.27 0.84 -13.75
N LEU A 57 36.19 1.31 -12.50
CA LEU A 57 35.80 0.52 -11.32
C LEU A 57 34.28 0.38 -11.13
N GLN A 58 33.48 1.20 -11.82
CA GLN A 58 32.03 1.27 -11.62
C GLN A 58 31.29 1.41 -12.96
N GLU A 59 30.24 0.59 -13.14
CA GLU A 59 29.25 0.71 -14.22
C GLU A 59 28.05 1.53 -13.73
N VAL A 60 27.51 2.40 -14.58
CA VAL A 60 26.39 3.29 -14.23
C VAL A 60 25.25 3.09 -15.23
N HIS A 61 24.14 2.53 -14.76
CA HIS A 61 22.95 2.25 -15.56
C HIS A 61 21.79 3.15 -15.11
N VAL A 62 21.22 3.90 -16.05
CA VAL A 62 20.10 4.80 -15.79
C VAL A 62 18.82 4.18 -16.33
N LEU A 63 17.85 3.97 -15.45
CA LEU A 63 16.51 3.49 -15.76
C LEU A 63 15.49 4.60 -15.50
N GLN A 64 14.93 5.17 -16.56
CA GLN A 64 13.83 6.11 -16.49
C GLN A 64 12.52 5.37 -16.77
N VAL A 65 11.59 5.41 -15.83
CA VAL A 65 10.29 4.73 -15.94
C VAL A 65 9.18 5.77 -15.97
N LYS A 66 8.40 5.74 -17.04
CA LYS A 66 7.20 6.54 -17.20
C LYS A 66 5.97 5.71 -16.85
N VAL A 67 5.08 6.32 -16.08
CA VAL A 67 3.92 5.64 -15.50
C VAL A 67 2.63 6.36 -15.87
N GLU A 68 1.63 5.61 -16.33
CA GLU A 68 0.31 6.17 -16.64
C GLU A 68 -0.55 6.41 -15.39
N THR A 69 -0.53 5.50 -14.42
CA THR A 69 -1.36 5.54 -13.19
C THR A 69 -0.66 6.22 -12.00
N GLN A 70 -1.37 6.35 -10.87
CA GLN A 70 -0.82 7.04 -9.69
C GLN A 70 0.25 6.23 -8.94
N MET A 71 0.28 4.89 -9.08
CA MET A 71 1.30 4.00 -8.49
C MET A 71 1.47 2.75 -9.38
N TRP A 72 2.70 2.40 -9.75
CA TRP A 72 2.99 1.24 -10.62
C TRP A 72 4.05 0.28 -10.04
N PRO A 73 3.69 -0.99 -9.79
CA PRO A 73 4.65 -1.99 -9.33
C PRO A 73 5.40 -2.65 -10.50
N PHE A 74 6.71 -2.83 -10.36
CA PHE A 74 7.51 -3.62 -11.30
C PHE A 74 8.67 -4.35 -10.62
N GLN A 75 9.16 -5.41 -11.26
CA GLN A 75 10.30 -6.19 -10.79
C GLN A 75 11.55 -5.91 -11.63
N LEU A 76 12.70 -5.74 -10.97
CA LEU A 76 14.01 -5.59 -11.60
C LEU A 76 14.91 -6.76 -11.22
N ASN A 77 15.17 -7.64 -12.18
CA ASN A 77 16.05 -8.79 -12.04
C ASN A 77 17.41 -8.48 -12.67
N VAL A 78 18.44 -8.40 -11.83
CA VAL A 78 19.81 -8.05 -12.25
C VAL A 78 20.68 -9.31 -12.26
N SER A 79 21.41 -9.51 -13.35
CA SER A 79 22.31 -10.65 -13.54
C SER A 79 23.60 -10.22 -14.25
N SER A 80 24.69 -10.99 -14.10
CA SER A 80 25.95 -10.77 -14.79
C SER A 80 25.97 -11.44 -16.17
N ALA A 81 26.57 -10.79 -17.17
CA ALA A 81 26.76 -11.34 -18.52
C ALA A 81 27.81 -12.46 -18.62
N ARG A 82 28.68 -12.69 -17.61
CA ARG A 82 29.71 -13.76 -17.63
C ARG A 82 29.94 -14.44 -16.27
N ARG A 83 30.25 -15.75 -16.32
CA ARG A 83 30.66 -16.66 -15.22
C ARG A 83 32.15 -16.66 -14.88
N THR A 84 32.96 -15.89 -15.61
CA THR A 84 34.40 -15.80 -15.32
C THR A 84 34.62 -14.67 -14.34
N THR A 85 35.28 -14.94 -13.23
CA THR A 85 35.78 -13.95 -12.26
C THR A 85 36.89 -13.10 -12.89
N PRO A 86 36.62 -11.83 -13.22
CA PRO A 86 37.58 -10.76 -12.90
C PRO A 86 36.86 -9.55 -12.26
N PRO A 87 37.64 -8.57 -11.74
CA PRO A 87 37.55 -8.10 -10.35
C PRO A 87 36.16 -7.57 -9.95
N GLU A 88 35.86 -7.55 -8.65
CA GLU A 88 34.65 -6.95 -8.05
C GLU A 88 34.37 -5.53 -8.61
N ARG A 89 33.64 -5.45 -9.73
CA ARG A 89 33.21 -4.19 -10.32
C ARG A 89 31.93 -3.75 -9.65
N LYS A 90 31.88 -2.48 -9.27
CA LYS A 90 30.70 -1.90 -8.63
C LYS A 90 29.66 -1.59 -9.71
N VAL A 91 28.41 -1.89 -9.43
CA VAL A 91 27.29 -1.59 -10.34
C VAL A 91 26.40 -0.57 -9.65
N LEU A 92 26.16 0.56 -10.31
CA LEU A 92 25.27 1.61 -9.85
C LEU A 92 24.04 1.68 -10.76
N PHE A 93 22.86 1.59 -10.18
CA PHE A 93 21.61 1.88 -10.86
C PHE A 93 21.06 3.22 -10.40
N VAL A 94 20.75 4.10 -11.36
CA VAL A 94 20.00 5.34 -11.14
C VAL A 94 18.58 5.11 -11.66
N ILE A 95 17.60 5.02 -10.77
CA ILE A 95 16.20 4.76 -11.10
C ILE A 95 15.37 6.03 -10.90
N ILE A 96 14.77 6.53 -11.98
CA ILE A 96 13.94 7.74 -11.97
C ILE A 96 12.55 7.38 -12.45
N CYS A 97 11.53 7.62 -11.63
CA CYS A 97 10.14 7.53 -12.06
C CYS A 97 9.50 8.90 -12.18
N ASP A 98 8.63 9.10 -13.16
CA ASP A 98 7.83 10.33 -13.33
C ASP A 98 6.66 10.41 -12.30
N LYS A 99 6.05 9.28 -11.98
CA LYS A 99 5.06 9.11 -10.90
C LYS A 99 5.51 8.01 -9.93
N PHE A 100 4.67 7.67 -8.95
CA PHE A 100 5.06 6.70 -7.93
C PHE A 100 5.28 5.30 -8.52
N CYS A 101 6.44 4.71 -8.24
CA CYS A 101 6.79 3.35 -8.61
C CYS A 101 7.10 2.51 -7.38
N MET A 102 6.68 1.26 -7.38
CA MET A 102 7.11 0.27 -6.39
C MET A 102 8.01 -0.76 -7.08
N VAL A 103 9.29 -0.78 -6.71
CA VAL A 103 10.31 -1.60 -7.36
C VAL A 103 10.70 -2.75 -6.44
N THR A 104 10.57 -3.97 -6.93
CA THR A 104 11.13 -5.15 -6.26
C THR A 104 12.41 -5.55 -6.98
N VAL A 105 13.54 -5.52 -6.29
CA VAL A 105 14.84 -5.85 -6.88
C VAL A 105 15.22 -7.28 -6.51
N HIS A 106 15.56 -8.09 -7.52
CA HIS A 106 16.17 -9.40 -7.34
C HIS A 106 17.56 -9.42 -7.96
N SER A 107 18.57 -9.75 -7.16
CA SER A 107 19.96 -9.92 -7.59
C SER A 107 20.52 -11.16 -6.90
N ALA A 108 20.96 -12.14 -7.69
CA ALA A 108 21.51 -13.39 -7.16
C ALA A 108 23.04 -13.36 -7.01
N ASP A 109 23.72 -12.78 -8.01
CA ASP A 109 25.19 -12.88 -8.15
C ASP A 109 25.91 -11.53 -8.00
N LEU A 110 25.18 -10.45 -7.70
CA LEU A 110 25.69 -9.07 -7.67
C LEU A 110 25.13 -8.30 -6.48
N HIS A 111 25.86 -7.28 -6.02
CA HIS A 111 25.41 -6.33 -5.00
C HIS A 111 25.34 -4.90 -5.60
N PRO A 112 24.35 -4.62 -6.48
CA PRO A 112 24.19 -3.30 -7.07
C PRO A 112 23.86 -2.25 -6.00
N THR A 113 24.42 -1.06 -6.16
CA THR A 113 24.03 0.14 -5.41
C THR A 113 22.92 0.85 -6.16
N PHE A 114 21.97 1.44 -5.43
CA PHE A 114 20.83 2.12 -6.03
C PHE A 114 20.75 3.57 -5.59
N VAL A 115 20.46 4.42 -6.56
CA VAL A 115 20.16 5.84 -6.39
C VAL A 115 18.81 6.10 -7.05
N SER A 116 17.89 6.77 -6.36
CA SER A 116 16.55 6.99 -6.91
C SER A 116 15.96 8.32 -6.47
N ASN A 117 14.99 8.84 -7.25
CA ASN A 117 14.22 9.99 -6.82
C ASN A 117 13.16 9.59 -5.78
N ASN A 118 12.51 10.59 -5.16
CA ASN A 118 11.51 10.39 -4.10
C ASN A 118 10.22 9.68 -4.55
N MET A 119 10.09 9.36 -5.85
CA MET A 119 8.94 8.66 -6.40
C MET A 119 9.11 7.13 -6.39
N VAL A 120 10.31 6.63 -6.10
CA VAL A 120 10.65 5.20 -6.13
C VAL A 120 10.63 4.62 -4.71
N TYR A 121 9.88 3.54 -4.53
CA TYR A 121 9.75 2.79 -3.28
C TYR A 121 10.19 1.33 -3.47
N GLY A 122 10.60 0.66 -2.39
CA GLY A 122 10.89 -0.79 -2.40
C GLY A 122 12.35 -1.19 -2.64
N VAL A 123 13.24 -0.22 -2.87
CA VAL A 123 14.69 -0.47 -3.04
C VAL A 123 15.42 -0.28 -1.70
N MET A 124 15.92 -1.37 -1.10
CA MET A 124 16.66 -1.28 0.18
C MET A 124 18.03 -0.60 0.00
N GLY A 125 18.41 0.26 0.94
CA GLY A 125 19.72 0.94 0.93
C GLY A 125 19.86 1.99 -0.18
N ASN A 126 18.75 2.51 -0.71
CA ASN A 126 18.75 3.52 -1.75
C ASN A 126 19.21 4.89 -1.20
N VAL A 127 20.00 5.60 -2.00
CA VAL A 127 20.36 7.00 -1.73
C VAL A 127 19.43 7.89 -2.55
N ALA A 128 18.77 8.85 -1.91
CA ALA A 128 17.91 9.81 -2.60
C ALA A 128 18.74 10.72 -3.51
N THR A 129 18.27 10.95 -4.73
CA THR A 129 18.89 11.90 -5.67
C THR A 129 18.02 13.13 -5.92
N THR A 130 18.69 14.23 -6.30
CA THR A 130 18.08 15.47 -6.78
C THR A 130 17.98 15.54 -8.30
N PHE A 131 18.33 14.47 -9.04
CA PHE A 131 18.12 14.44 -10.48
C PHE A 131 16.65 14.69 -10.80
N ASP A 132 16.41 15.61 -11.72
CA ASP A 132 15.07 16.02 -12.08
C ASP A 132 14.42 15.03 -13.06
N GLN A 133 13.09 15.08 -13.17
CA GLN A 133 12.32 14.30 -14.14
C GLN A 133 12.30 14.99 -15.51
N THR A 134 13.48 15.39 -16.03
CA THR A 134 13.58 16.07 -17.32
C THR A 134 13.71 15.11 -18.50
N SER A 135 13.97 15.65 -19.70
CA SER A 135 14.22 14.85 -20.91
C SER A 135 15.36 13.84 -20.69
N GLY A 136 15.27 12.67 -21.34
CA GLY A 136 16.29 11.63 -21.21
C GLY A 136 17.72 12.11 -21.51
N GLU A 137 17.90 13.06 -22.44
CA GLU A 137 19.19 13.67 -22.75
C GLU A 137 19.75 14.50 -21.59
N GLN A 138 18.91 15.33 -20.96
CA GLN A 138 19.30 16.14 -19.81
C GLN A 138 19.64 15.26 -18.61
N LEU A 139 18.83 14.21 -18.37
CA LEU A 139 19.09 13.25 -17.30
C LEU A 139 20.43 12.52 -17.50
N VAL A 140 20.69 12.04 -18.72
CA VAL A 140 21.99 11.40 -19.05
C VAL A 140 23.15 12.38 -18.82
N GLN A 141 22.99 13.65 -19.17
CA GLN A 141 24.03 14.66 -18.94
C GLN A 141 24.26 14.92 -17.45
N GLN A 142 23.21 15.09 -16.64
CA GLN A 142 23.30 15.29 -15.19
C GLN A 142 24.00 14.11 -14.49
N VAL A 143 23.64 12.88 -14.85
CA VAL A 143 24.27 11.67 -14.29
C VAL A 143 25.73 11.59 -14.73
N LYS A 144 26.02 11.91 -15.99
CA LYS A 144 27.39 11.93 -16.51
C LYS A 144 28.25 12.97 -15.81
N ASP A 145 27.71 14.15 -15.49
CA ASP A 145 28.43 15.22 -14.79
C ASP A 145 28.70 14.86 -13.31
N HIS A 146 27.86 14.01 -12.70
CA HIS A 146 28.00 13.60 -11.30
C HIS A 146 28.87 12.35 -11.11
N TYR A 147 28.81 11.38 -12.03
CA TYR A 147 29.52 10.09 -11.92
C TYR A 147 30.62 9.89 -12.99
N ASP A 148 30.93 10.92 -13.79
CA ASP A 148 31.90 10.95 -14.90
C ASP A 148 31.63 9.96 -16.06
N ASN A 149 30.55 9.18 -16.00
CA ASN A 149 30.23 8.16 -17.00
C ASN A 149 28.79 7.65 -16.91
N VAL A 150 28.31 7.08 -18.02
CA VAL A 150 27.01 6.39 -18.13
C VAL A 150 27.18 5.20 -19.07
N THR A 151 27.06 3.98 -18.53
CA THR A 151 27.16 2.72 -19.30
C THR A 151 25.94 2.50 -20.17
N SER A 152 24.74 2.73 -19.63
CA SER A 152 23.50 2.67 -20.42
C SER A 152 22.43 3.59 -19.87
N PHE A 153 21.57 4.06 -20.77
CA PHE A 153 20.32 4.73 -20.43
C PHE A 153 19.17 3.99 -21.08
N THR A 154 18.07 3.85 -20.36
CA THR A 154 16.87 3.21 -20.87
C THR A 154 15.62 3.90 -20.34
N GLU A 155 14.74 4.28 -21.25
CA GLU A 155 13.41 4.81 -20.96
C GLU A 155 12.35 3.73 -21.25
N LEU A 156 11.53 3.40 -20.25
CA LEU A 156 10.47 2.39 -20.30
C LEU A 156 9.13 3.00 -19.89
N GLU A 157 8.04 2.50 -20.48
CA GLU A 157 6.68 2.91 -20.16
C GLU A 157 5.93 1.70 -19.55
N ASN A 158 5.43 1.84 -18.32
CA ASN A 158 4.67 0.81 -17.59
C ASN A 158 5.27 -0.62 -17.64
N PRO A 159 6.55 -0.83 -17.31
CA PRO A 159 7.18 -2.17 -17.34
C PRO A 159 6.61 -3.09 -16.25
N LEU A 160 6.49 -4.40 -16.50
CA LEU A 160 6.11 -5.38 -15.47
C LEU A 160 7.32 -6.08 -14.87
N HIS A 161 8.13 -6.73 -15.72
CA HIS A 161 9.32 -7.48 -15.32
C HIS A 161 10.50 -7.08 -16.19
N ILE A 162 11.54 -6.53 -15.58
CA ILE A 162 12.78 -6.12 -16.25
C ILE A 162 13.86 -7.15 -15.94
N ARG A 163 14.40 -7.79 -16.98
CA ARG A 163 15.62 -8.62 -16.89
C ARG A 163 16.79 -7.82 -17.43
N PHE A 164 17.68 -7.42 -16.54
CA PHE A 164 18.85 -6.62 -16.85
C PHE A 164 20.12 -7.48 -16.71
N ARG A 165 20.93 -7.51 -17.77
CA ARG A 165 22.24 -8.17 -17.82
C ARG A 165 23.33 -7.12 -17.81
N VAL A 166 24.03 -7.04 -16.69
CA VAL A 166 25.15 -6.12 -16.49
C VAL A 166 26.39 -6.66 -17.18
N GLY A 167 27.19 -5.75 -17.73
CA GLY A 167 28.41 -6.07 -18.45
C GLY A 167 28.64 -5.12 -19.62
N GLU A 168 29.91 -4.79 -19.83
CA GLU A 168 30.33 -3.85 -20.85
C GLU A 168 30.45 -4.53 -22.21
N ASP A 169 29.87 -3.91 -23.24
CA ASP A 169 30.10 -4.29 -24.62
C ASP A 169 31.13 -3.32 -25.22
N ALA A 170 32.37 -3.79 -25.39
CA ALA A 170 33.47 -3.01 -25.96
C ALA A 170 33.21 -2.55 -27.41
N SER A 171 32.22 -3.13 -28.09
CA SER A 171 31.75 -2.69 -29.41
C SER A 171 30.80 -1.49 -29.36
N SER A 172 30.41 -1.04 -28.17
CA SER A 172 29.52 0.12 -27.99
C SER A 172 30.20 1.46 -28.34
N PRO A 173 29.42 2.48 -28.73
CA PRO A 173 29.92 3.84 -28.92
C PRO A 173 30.59 4.41 -27.65
N GLU A 174 31.46 5.40 -27.81
CA GLU A 174 32.16 6.02 -26.66
C GLU A 174 31.22 6.80 -25.73
N ASN A 175 30.23 7.49 -26.31
CA ASN A 175 29.26 8.29 -25.55
C ASN A 175 27.86 7.67 -25.64
N CYS A 176 27.09 7.78 -24.55
CA CYS A 176 25.69 7.39 -24.53
C CYS A 176 24.84 8.50 -25.18
N ILE A 177 24.49 8.34 -26.46
CA ILE A 177 23.65 9.29 -27.20
C ILE A 177 22.24 8.71 -27.28
N VAL A 178 21.28 9.36 -26.63
CA VAL A 178 19.89 8.88 -26.51
C VAL A 178 19.21 8.82 -27.87
N GLN A 179 18.67 7.65 -28.22
CA GLN A 179 17.95 7.39 -29.46
C GLN A 179 16.54 6.90 -29.17
N ALA A 180 15.56 7.28 -29.99
CA ALA A 180 14.19 6.75 -29.92
C ALA A 180 14.12 5.34 -30.54
N GLY A 181 13.25 4.48 -30.02
CA GLY A 181 13.07 3.11 -30.52
C GLY A 181 14.33 2.24 -30.42
N PHE A 182 15.18 2.51 -29.42
CA PHE A 182 16.46 1.84 -29.23
C PHE A 182 16.27 0.34 -28.92
N ASN A 183 17.15 -0.50 -29.45
CA ASN A 183 17.13 -1.94 -29.20
C ASN A 183 18.20 -2.34 -28.18
N ALA A 184 17.75 -2.55 -26.94
CA ALA A 184 18.56 -2.93 -25.79
C ALA A 184 18.67 -4.45 -25.59
N TRP A 185 18.22 -5.28 -26.54
CA TRP A 185 18.17 -6.75 -26.45
C TRP A 185 19.40 -7.42 -25.83
N ARG A 186 20.61 -6.88 -26.09
CA ARG A 186 21.87 -7.44 -25.58
C ARG A 186 21.96 -7.44 -24.06
N TYR A 187 21.40 -6.44 -23.40
CA TYR A 187 21.48 -6.25 -21.95
C TYR A 187 20.12 -6.15 -21.26
N LEU A 188 19.02 -6.04 -22.01
CA LEU A 188 17.69 -5.81 -21.47
C LEU A 188 16.64 -6.69 -22.15
N GLN A 189 15.79 -7.31 -21.35
CA GLN A 189 14.50 -7.85 -21.77
C GLN A 189 13.43 -7.39 -20.80
N THR A 190 12.38 -6.73 -21.32
CA THR A 190 11.31 -6.18 -20.50
C THR A 190 9.97 -6.78 -20.92
N GLU A 191 9.21 -7.23 -19.94
CA GLU A 191 7.82 -7.65 -20.10
C GLU A 191 6.86 -6.46 -19.93
N PHE A 192 5.90 -6.36 -20.85
CA PHE A 192 4.83 -5.36 -20.84
C PHE A 192 3.46 -6.03 -20.94
N LEU A 193 2.46 -5.42 -20.30
CA LEU A 193 1.06 -5.76 -20.53
C LEU A 193 0.52 -4.92 -21.67
N VAL A 194 -0.25 -5.52 -22.58
CA VAL A 194 -0.98 -4.75 -23.57
C VAL A 194 -2.16 -4.04 -22.89
N PRO A 195 -2.23 -2.70 -22.93
CA PRO A 195 -3.25 -1.95 -22.20
C PRO A 195 -4.66 -2.17 -22.74
N GLU A 196 -4.81 -2.34 -24.06
CA GLU A 196 -6.11 -2.54 -24.71
C GLU A 196 -6.08 -3.72 -25.68
N VAL A 197 -6.72 -4.83 -25.28
CA VAL A 197 -7.03 -5.93 -26.18
C VAL A 197 -8.36 -5.61 -26.86
N LYS A 198 -8.37 -5.64 -28.19
CA LYS A 198 -9.57 -5.37 -28.97
C LYS A 198 -10.25 -6.67 -29.39
N GLY A 199 -11.52 -6.63 -29.72
CA GLY A 199 -12.20 -7.74 -30.38
C GLY A 199 -13.59 -7.33 -30.85
N CYS A 200 -14.28 -8.25 -31.51
CA CYS A 200 -15.62 -8.01 -32.01
C CYS A 200 -16.31 -9.35 -32.27
N THR A 201 -17.61 -9.41 -32.02
CA THR A 201 -18.42 -10.62 -32.23
C THR A 201 -19.51 -10.30 -33.24
N SER A 202 -19.57 -11.07 -34.33
CA SER A 202 -20.67 -10.95 -35.29
C SER A 202 -21.98 -11.52 -34.69
N PRO A 203 -23.16 -10.94 -34.99
CA PRO A 203 -24.45 -11.54 -34.62
C PRO A 203 -24.64 -12.96 -35.17
N SER A 204 -23.96 -13.29 -36.26
CA SER A 204 -23.98 -14.60 -36.91
C SER A 204 -22.99 -15.61 -36.32
N ALA A 205 -22.21 -15.22 -35.31
CA ALA A 205 -21.15 -16.05 -34.75
C ALA A 205 -21.68 -17.35 -34.15
N LYS A 206 -21.10 -18.46 -34.60
CA LYS A 206 -21.38 -19.79 -34.07
C LYS A 206 -20.82 -19.90 -32.66
N LYS A 207 -21.65 -20.36 -31.71
CA LYS A 207 -21.21 -20.67 -30.35
C LYS A 207 -20.11 -21.72 -30.38
N GLY A 208 -19.05 -21.52 -29.58
CA GLY A 208 -17.96 -22.48 -29.43
C GLY A 208 -16.80 -22.33 -30.41
N LYS A 209 -16.74 -21.25 -31.20
CA LYS A 209 -15.57 -20.94 -32.05
C LYS A 209 -15.11 -19.51 -31.83
N GLU A 210 -13.83 -19.31 -31.60
CA GLU A 210 -13.24 -17.98 -31.45
C GLU A 210 -11.88 -17.84 -32.14
N ALA A 211 -11.58 -16.64 -32.61
CA ALA A 211 -10.31 -16.29 -33.23
C ALA A 211 -9.51 -15.29 -32.38
N HIS A 212 -8.21 -15.57 -32.26
CA HIS A 212 -7.22 -14.70 -31.66
C HIS A 212 -6.21 -14.29 -32.73
N ILE A 213 -6.13 -12.99 -33.00
CA ILE A 213 -5.28 -12.39 -34.02
C ILE A 213 -4.16 -11.62 -33.34
N LEU A 214 -2.92 -12.05 -33.56
CA LEU A 214 -1.72 -11.40 -33.05
C LEU A 214 -0.89 -10.88 -34.22
N ARG A 215 -0.62 -9.58 -34.19
CA ARG A 215 0.25 -8.89 -35.13
C ARG A 215 1.53 -8.42 -34.44
N VAL A 216 2.68 -8.87 -34.93
CA VAL A 216 4.00 -8.54 -34.38
C VAL A 216 4.82 -7.74 -35.38
N GLN A 217 5.20 -6.52 -35.03
CA GLN A 217 6.01 -5.65 -35.90
C GLN A 217 7.51 -5.91 -35.73
N GLN A 218 8.03 -6.94 -36.39
CA GLN A 218 9.47 -7.21 -36.42
C GLN A 218 10.20 -6.31 -37.43
N GLY A 219 11.40 -5.85 -37.07
CA GLY A 219 12.27 -5.10 -37.98
C GLY A 219 13.15 -6.00 -38.87
N PRO A 220 13.65 -5.50 -40.02
CA PRO A 220 14.54 -6.26 -40.92
C PRO A 220 15.89 -6.66 -40.29
N ALA A 221 16.39 -5.89 -39.32
CA ALA A 221 17.62 -6.22 -38.57
C ALA A 221 17.35 -7.16 -37.38
N GLU A 222 16.08 -7.37 -37.03
CA GLU A 222 15.63 -8.14 -35.86
C GLU A 222 15.11 -9.52 -36.23
N THR A 223 14.96 -9.79 -37.53
CA THR A 223 14.68 -11.12 -38.14
C THR A 223 15.89 -12.07 -38.04
N SER A 224 16.74 -11.86 -37.02
CA SER A 224 17.70 -12.83 -36.51
C SER A 224 17.05 -14.21 -36.40
N SER A 225 17.85 -15.26 -36.64
CA SER A 225 17.51 -16.69 -36.59
C SER A 225 16.73 -17.21 -35.36
N GLN A 226 16.39 -16.37 -34.38
CA GLN A 226 15.64 -16.74 -33.19
C GLN A 226 14.12 -16.68 -33.44
N PRO A 227 13.37 -17.75 -33.12
CA PRO A 227 11.93 -17.77 -33.28
C PRO A 227 11.23 -16.93 -32.20
N VAL A 228 10.08 -16.34 -32.53
CA VAL A 228 9.16 -15.71 -31.56
C VAL A 228 8.44 -16.81 -30.81
N GLU A 229 8.58 -16.84 -29.49
CA GLU A 229 7.85 -17.77 -28.64
C GLU A 229 6.45 -17.23 -28.34
N VAL A 230 5.41 -18.02 -28.65
CA VAL A 230 4.01 -17.69 -28.38
C VAL A 230 3.45 -18.74 -27.46
N LYS A 231 3.10 -18.35 -26.24
CA LYS A 231 2.51 -19.23 -25.24
C LYS A 231 1.02 -18.91 -25.09
N VAL A 232 0.17 -19.91 -25.31
CA VAL A 232 -1.29 -19.80 -25.14
C VAL A 232 -1.70 -20.61 -23.91
N THR A 233 -2.22 -19.91 -22.90
CA THR A 233 -2.67 -20.50 -21.64
C THR A 233 -4.14 -20.23 -21.41
N VAL A 234 -4.89 -21.26 -21.03
CA VAL A 234 -6.28 -21.09 -20.57
C VAL A 234 -6.25 -21.08 -19.05
N VAL A 235 -6.65 -19.97 -18.43
CA VAL A 235 -6.59 -19.79 -16.98
C VAL A 235 -8.00 -19.85 -16.41
N CYS A 236 -8.24 -20.85 -15.55
CA CYS A 236 -9.49 -21.02 -14.80
C CYS A 236 -9.18 -21.38 -13.35
N PRO A 237 -9.11 -20.39 -12.44
CA PRO A 237 -8.70 -20.62 -11.05
C PRO A 237 -9.67 -21.53 -10.28
N GLU A 238 -10.98 -21.38 -10.53
CA GLU A 238 -12.05 -22.03 -9.73
C GLU A 238 -12.99 -22.93 -10.56
N ALA A 239 -12.78 -23.03 -11.87
CA ALA A 239 -13.67 -23.73 -12.78
C ALA A 239 -12.91 -24.59 -13.77
N LYS A 240 -13.61 -25.56 -14.39
CA LYS A 240 -13.02 -26.34 -15.48
C LYS A 240 -12.95 -25.49 -16.75
N PRO A 241 -11.88 -25.58 -17.54
CA PRO A 241 -11.80 -24.83 -18.79
C PRO A 241 -12.65 -25.49 -19.89
N LEU A 242 -13.40 -24.68 -20.64
CA LEU A 242 -14.38 -25.08 -21.67
C LEU A 242 -13.82 -26.09 -22.66
N GLN A 243 -14.30 -27.34 -22.66
CA GLN A 243 -13.71 -28.42 -23.47
C GLN A 243 -14.00 -28.31 -24.98
N ASP A 244 -15.19 -27.84 -25.38
CA ASP A 244 -15.65 -27.83 -26.77
C ASP A 244 -15.37 -26.52 -27.53
N LEU A 245 -14.43 -25.71 -27.04
CA LEU A 245 -14.09 -24.43 -27.66
C LEU A 245 -13.02 -24.62 -28.73
N GLU A 246 -13.39 -24.39 -30.00
CA GLU A 246 -12.45 -24.33 -31.10
C GLU A 246 -11.78 -22.96 -31.16
N ILE A 247 -10.45 -22.97 -31.14
CA ILE A 247 -9.64 -21.75 -31.16
C ILE A 247 -8.87 -21.67 -32.48
N LEU A 248 -8.98 -20.53 -33.17
CA LEU A 248 -8.14 -20.15 -34.30
C LEU A 248 -7.13 -19.08 -33.88
N LEU A 249 -5.84 -19.37 -34.04
CA LEU A 249 -4.75 -18.44 -33.82
C LEU A 249 -4.21 -17.93 -35.17
N ILE A 250 -4.31 -16.62 -35.41
CA ILE A 250 -3.76 -15.96 -36.59
C ILE A 250 -2.54 -15.13 -36.16
N LEU A 251 -1.35 -15.51 -36.62
CA LEU A 251 -0.07 -14.90 -36.30
C LEU A 251 0.48 -14.15 -37.53
N GLN A 252 0.44 -12.83 -37.51
CA GLN A 252 0.92 -12.00 -38.61
C GLN A 252 2.20 -11.26 -38.23
N SER A 253 3.20 -11.33 -39.10
CA SER A 253 4.45 -10.57 -39.06
C SER A 253 5.09 -10.55 -40.46
N GLN A 254 6.36 -10.15 -40.55
CA GLN A 254 7.13 -10.21 -41.80
C GLN A 254 7.35 -11.67 -42.28
N PRO A 255 7.60 -11.91 -43.59
CA PRO A 255 7.70 -13.28 -44.14
C PRO A 255 8.78 -14.17 -43.51
N ASN A 256 9.88 -13.58 -43.03
CA ASN A 256 11.04 -14.31 -42.51
C ASN A 256 10.93 -14.69 -41.02
N VAL A 257 9.80 -14.41 -40.36
CA VAL A 257 9.61 -14.73 -38.96
C VAL A 257 9.36 -16.22 -38.77
N THR A 258 10.04 -16.80 -37.78
CA THR A 258 9.75 -18.17 -37.32
C THR A 258 9.00 -18.11 -35.99
N TRP A 259 7.94 -18.88 -35.83
CA TRP A 259 7.14 -18.94 -34.61
C TRP A 259 7.35 -20.26 -33.86
N ASN A 260 7.49 -20.19 -32.55
CA ASN A 260 7.50 -21.34 -31.67
C ASN A 260 6.27 -21.28 -30.75
N ILE A 261 5.32 -22.17 -30.94
CA ILE A 261 3.99 -22.07 -30.32
C ILE A 261 3.87 -23.14 -29.23
N ASP A 262 3.69 -22.71 -27.98
CA ASP A 262 3.37 -23.55 -26.83
C ASP A 262 1.90 -23.37 -26.46
N THR A 263 1.12 -24.46 -26.54
CA THR A 263 -0.30 -24.47 -26.22
C THR A 263 -0.65 -25.71 -25.43
N GLN A 264 -1.56 -25.55 -24.46
CA GLN A 264 -2.06 -26.65 -23.63
C GLN A 264 -3.19 -27.45 -24.30
N ARG A 265 -3.78 -26.92 -25.36
CA ARG A 265 -4.93 -27.50 -26.08
C ARG A 265 -4.70 -27.44 -27.59
N THR A 266 -5.46 -28.24 -28.33
CA THR A 266 -5.44 -28.23 -29.79
C THR A 266 -6.00 -26.91 -30.31
N VAL A 267 -5.22 -26.19 -31.11
CA VAL A 267 -5.63 -24.92 -31.73
C VAL A 267 -5.39 -24.99 -33.25
N SER A 268 -6.26 -24.35 -34.03
CA SER A 268 -6.03 -24.14 -35.45
C SER A 268 -5.09 -22.95 -35.63
N ILE A 269 -4.06 -23.06 -36.47
CA ILE A 269 -3.03 -22.03 -36.60
C ILE A 269 -2.93 -21.54 -38.05
N MET A 270 -2.82 -20.23 -38.21
CA MET A 270 -2.47 -19.57 -39.45
C MET A 270 -1.38 -18.56 -39.15
N ALA A 271 -0.18 -18.77 -39.66
CA ALA A 271 0.95 -17.89 -39.40
C ALA A 271 1.59 -17.42 -40.71
N SER A 272 2.07 -16.18 -40.73
CA SER A 272 2.99 -15.69 -41.75
C SER A 272 4.39 -16.26 -41.48
N GLY A 273 5.09 -16.75 -42.49
CA GLY A 273 6.39 -17.40 -42.28
C GLY A 273 6.26 -18.82 -41.70
N LYS A 274 7.32 -19.33 -41.07
CA LYS A 274 7.39 -20.72 -40.61
C LYS A 274 6.96 -20.85 -39.15
N TYR A 275 6.26 -21.92 -38.79
CA TYR A 275 5.93 -22.17 -37.38
C TYR A 275 6.20 -23.62 -36.95
N ARG A 276 6.45 -23.79 -35.66
CA ARG A 276 6.58 -25.09 -34.98
C ARG A 276 5.76 -25.09 -33.69
N ILE A 277 5.24 -26.25 -33.29
CA ILE A 277 4.48 -26.41 -32.06
C ILE A 277 5.34 -27.20 -31.07
N THR A 278 5.67 -26.61 -29.91
CA THR A 278 6.65 -27.19 -28.97
C THR A 278 6.25 -28.59 -28.48
N ARG A 279 4.94 -28.83 -28.27
CA ARG A 279 4.39 -30.09 -27.75
C ARG A 279 4.26 -31.18 -28.82
N PHE A 280 4.17 -30.80 -30.09
CA PHE A 280 4.03 -31.71 -31.22
C PHE A 280 5.12 -31.37 -32.23
N PRO A 281 6.29 -32.01 -32.19
CA PRO A 281 7.34 -31.80 -33.18
C PRO A 281 6.90 -32.41 -34.53
N SER A 282 5.92 -31.78 -35.17
CA SER A 282 5.62 -31.98 -36.59
C SER A 282 6.63 -31.19 -37.43
N GLU A 283 6.88 -31.64 -38.65
CA GLU A 283 7.65 -30.91 -39.66
C GLU A 283 7.13 -29.47 -39.80
N GLN A 284 8.05 -28.53 -40.08
CA GLN A 284 7.73 -27.11 -40.35
C GLN A 284 6.53 -27.03 -41.29
N LEU A 285 5.40 -26.50 -40.82
CA LEU A 285 4.21 -26.33 -41.63
C LEU A 285 4.37 -25.10 -42.51
N ASP A 286 4.01 -25.26 -43.79
CA ASP A 286 4.39 -24.35 -44.87
C ASP A 286 3.88 -22.92 -44.71
N GLU A 287 4.72 -22.03 -45.24
CA GLU A 287 4.54 -20.58 -45.37
C GLU A 287 3.19 -20.24 -46.01
N ARG A 288 2.38 -19.45 -45.30
CA ARG A 288 1.17 -18.85 -45.86
C ARG A 288 1.31 -17.35 -45.94
N VAL A 289 0.98 -16.81 -47.11
CA VAL A 289 0.82 -15.36 -47.29
C VAL A 289 -0.48 -14.96 -46.58
N LEU A 290 -0.35 -14.30 -45.43
CA LEU A 290 -1.48 -13.71 -44.72
C LEU A 290 -1.72 -12.27 -45.18
N PRO A 291 -2.96 -11.76 -45.13
CA PRO A 291 -3.21 -10.33 -45.32
C PRO A 291 -2.52 -9.48 -44.25
N ASP A 292 -2.01 -8.32 -44.64
CA ASP A 292 -1.36 -7.40 -43.69
C ASP A 292 -2.32 -6.38 -43.06
N SER A 293 -3.52 -6.23 -43.63
CA SER A 293 -4.54 -5.30 -43.14
C SER A 293 -5.39 -5.93 -42.02
N GLU A 294 -5.81 -5.10 -41.08
CA GLU A 294 -6.70 -5.49 -39.98
C GLU A 294 -7.98 -6.17 -40.50
N GLN A 295 -8.66 -5.54 -41.45
CA GLN A 295 -9.87 -6.07 -42.08
C GLN A 295 -9.59 -7.33 -42.90
N GLY A 296 -8.39 -7.46 -43.47
CA GLY A 296 -7.98 -8.68 -44.19
C GLY A 296 -7.83 -9.87 -43.25
N LEU A 297 -7.22 -9.67 -42.08
CA LEU A 297 -7.05 -10.71 -41.05
C LEU A 297 -8.41 -11.10 -40.43
N ILE A 298 -9.27 -10.13 -40.15
CA ILE A 298 -10.65 -10.38 -39.68
C ILE A 298 -11.43 -11.15 -40.75
N GLY A 299 -11.34 -10.73 -42.01
CA GLY A 299 -11.97 -11.44 -43.14
C GLY A 299 -11.46 -12.88 -43.31
N LEU A 300 -10.18 -13.12 -43.03
CA LEU A 300 -9.58 -14.46 -43.05
C LEU A 300 -10.17 -15.36 -41.95
N ALA A 301 -10.41 -14.83 -40.76
CA ALA A 301 -11.09 -15.56 -39.68
C ALA A 301 -12.54 -15.92 -40.06
N HIS A 302 -13.29 -14.97 -40.62
CA HIS A 302 -14.65 -15.19 -41.11
C HIS A 302 -14.71 -16.24 -42.22
N GLN A 303 -13.77 -16.22 -43.17
CA GLN A 303 -13.67 -17.23 -44.24
C GLN A 303 -13.51 -18.65 -43.68
N ARG A 304 -12.97 -18.78 -42.47
CA ARG A 304 -12.73 -20.05 -41.78
C ARG A 304 -13.87 -20.42 -40.83
N GLY A 305 -14.93 -19.62 -40.79
CA GLY A 305 -16.10 -19.81 -39.94
C GLY A 305 -15.88 -19.42 -38.48
N PHE A 306 -14.91 -18.52 -38.22
CA PHE A 306 -14.65 -17.92 -36.91
C PHE A 306 -15.10 -16.45 -36.94
N ASP A 307 -16.38 -16.22 -36.69
CA ASP A 307 -16.99 -14.87 -36.72
C ASP A 307 -16.97 -14.15 -35.36
N ASP A 308 -16.36 -14.78 -34.34
CA ASP A 308 -16.06 -14.18 -33.03
C ASP A 308 -14.56 -13.91 -32.91
N ILE A 309 -14.18 -12.64 -33.04
CA ILE A 309 -12.80 -12.17 -32.86
C ILE A 309 -12.63 -11.84 -31.37
N ALA A 310 -12.26 -12.85 -30.59
CA ALA A 310 -12.10 -12.74 -29.14
C ALA A 310 -10.93 -11.84 -28.73
N SER A 311 -9.83 -11.87 -29.49
CA SER A 311 -8.72 -10.93 -29.30
C SER A 311 -8.08 -10.52 -30.61
N TYR A 312 -7.83 -9.23 -30.76
CA TYR A 312 -7.00 -8.63 -31.79
C TYR A 312 -5.96 -7.75 -31.10
N THR A 313 -4.69 -8.00 -31.39
CA THR A 313 -3.59 -7.31 -30.71
C THR A 313 -2.46 -6.99 -31.68
N ASN A 314 -1.97 -5.75 -31.61
CA ASN A 314 -0.81 -5.29 -32.35
C ASN A 314 0.29 -4.92 -31.36
N ILE A 315 1.43 -5.60 -31.46
CA ILE A 315 2.59 -5.41 -30.57
C ILE A 315 3.84 -5.03 -31.37
N PRO A 316 4.79 -4.31 -30.74
CA PRO A 316 6.10 -4.10 -31.34
C PRO A 316 6.87 -5.43 -31.47
N SER A 317 8.08 -5.36 -31.99
CA SER A 317 9.01 -6.50 -32.03
C SER A 317 9.11 -7.16 -30.66
N ALA A 318 8.91 -8.48 -30.59
CA ALA A 318 8.86 -9.25 -29.35
C ALA A 318 9.57 -10.59 -29.53
N THR A 319 10.13 -11.10 -28.44
CA THR A 319 10.79 -12.41 -28.38
C THR A 319 9.88 -13.48 -27.78
N HIS A 320 9.03 -13.08 -26.82
CA HIS A 320 8.05 -13.94 -26.18
C HIS A 320 6.73 -13.21 -26.09
N VAL A 321 5.63 -13.92 -26.29
CA VAL A 321 4.26 -13.41 -26.18
C VAL A 321 3.44 -14.42 -25.38
N ILE A 322 2.69 -13.96 -24.39
CA ILE A 322 1.81 -14.80 -23.56
C ILE A 322 0.38 -14.32 -23.78
N LEU A 323 -0.48 -15.24 -24.23
CA LEU A 323 -1.92 -15.04 -24.39
C LEU A 323 -2.63 -15.83 -23.28
N GLU A 324 -3.17 -15.11 -22.30
CA GLU A 324 -3.95 -15.68 -21.19
C GLU A 324 -5.45 -15.57 -21.50
N LEU A 325 -6.05 -16.71 -21.80
CA LEU A 325 -7.45 -16.84 -22.19
C LEU A 325 -8.30 -17.24 -20.97
N HIS A 326 -9.32 -16.45 -20.66
CA HIS A 326 -10.23 -16.75 -19.54
C HIS A 326 -11.47 -17.48 -20.08
N ARG A 327 -11.38 -18.80 -20.29
CA ARG A 327 -12.44 -19.62 -20.92
C ARG A 327 -12.90 -20.76 -20.03
N CYS A 328 -13.70 -20.41 -19.04
CA CYS A 328 -14.17 -21.33 -18.00
C CYS A 328 -15.63 -21.74 -18.22
N GLU A 329 -15.95 -23.00 -17.94
CA GLU A 329 -17.32 -23.49 -17.94
C GLU A 329 -18.13 -22.71 -16.90
N PRO A 330 -19.36 -22.27 -17.22
CA PRO A 330 -20.23 -21.70 -16.21
C PRO A 330 -20.50 -22.77 -15.16
N GLU A 331 -20.20 -22.48 -13.88
CA GLU A 331 -20.50 -23.39 -12.78
C GLU A 331 -21.97 -23.82 -12.86
N VAL A 332 -22.24 -25.12 -12.99
CA VAL A 332 -23.58 -25.69 -12.84
C VAL A 332 -23.93 -25.61 -11.36
N LYS A 333 -24.41 -24.45 -10.91
CA LYS A 333 -25.04 -24.32 -9.60
C LYS A 333 -26.45 -24.91 -9.71
N THR A 334 -26.62 -26.17 -9.33
CA THR A 334 -27.91 -26.64 -8.80
C THR A 334 -28.35 -25.66 -7.71
N PRO A 335 -29.54 -25.06 -7.76
CA PRO A 335 -29.92 -24.03 -6.81
C PRO A 335 -30.32 -24.65 -5.46
N PRO A 336 -29.66 -24.33 -4.34
CA PRO A 336 -30.35 -24.22 -3.05
C PRO A 336 -31.20 -22.94 -3.06
N PRO A 337 -32.19 -22.80 -2.17
CA PRO A 337 -33.18 -21.73 -2.26
C PRO A 337 -32.49 -20.38 -2.23
N THR A 338 -32.88 -19.54 -3.19
CA THR A 338 -32.47 -18.16 -3.39
C THR A 338 -32.15 -17.41 -2.10
N PRO A 339 -30.93 -16.90 -1.94
CA PRO A 339 -30.70 -15.54 -1.51
C PRO A 339 -30.50 -14.71 -2.76
N ALA A 340 -31.10 -13.52 -2.76
CA ALA A 340 -31.09 -12.60 -3.88
C ALA A 340 -29.67 -12.42 -4.48
N GLN A 341 -29.62 -12.17 -5.79
CA GLN A 341 -28.55 -11.38 -6.43
C GLN A 341 -28.15 -10.28 -5.43
N HIS A 342 -26.86 -10.05 -5.13
CA HIS A 342 -26.09 -8.92 -5.69
C HIS A 342 -24.57 -9.16 -5.46
N PRO A 343 -23.91 -10.05 -6.25
CA PRO A 343 -22.46 -10.30 -6.13
C PRO A 343 -21.58 -9.08 -6.49
N LYS A 344 -22.13 -8.05 -7.13
CA LYS A 344 -21.39 -6.83 -7.51
C LYS A 344 -20.98 -6.02 -6.28
N THR A 345 -21.87 -5.83 -5.30
CA THR A 345 -21.59 -4.99 -4.10
C THR A 345 -20.56 -5.65 -3.19
N VAL A 346 -20.67 -6.97 -2.96
CA VAL A 346 -19.68 -7.76 -2.19
C VAL A 346 -18.29 -7.66 -2.81
N ASN A 347 -18.18 -7.85 -4.13
CA ASN A 347 -16.91 -7.75 -4.85
C ASN A 347 -16.33 -6.35 -4.80
N ILE A 348 -17.15 -5.29 -4.94
CA ILE A 348 -16.67 -3.90 -4.88
C ILE A 348 -16.15 -3.59 -3.46
N VAL A 349 -16.89 -3.95 -2.41
CA VAL A 349 -16.47 -3.71 -1.01
C VAL A 349 -15.15 -4.42 -0.69
N GLN A 350 -15.03 -5.70 -1.07
CA GLN A 350 -13.78 -6.44 -0.90
C GLN A 350 -12.63 -5.83 -1.71
N THR A 351 -12.89 -5.41 -2.95
CA THR A 351 -11.87 -4.74 -3.79
C THR A 351 -11.40 -3.42 -3.19
N VAL A 352 -12.32 -2.58 -2.69
CA VAL A 352 -11.99 -1.28 -2.06
C VAL A 352 -11.11 -1.47 -0.84
N PHE A 353 -11.42 -2.42 0.05
CA PHE A 353 -10.62 -2.64 1.25
C PHE A 353 -9.32 -3.42 1.00
N ASN A 354 -9.23 -4.19 -0.09
CA ASN A 354 -7.95 -4.77 -0.54
C ASN A 354 -7.01 -3.70 -1.11
N LEU A 355 -7.55 -2.69 -1.80
CA LEU A 355 -6.77 -1.57 -2.36
C LEU A 355 -6.40 -0.52 -1.31
N LEU A 356 -7.30 -0.27 -0.34
CA LEU A 356 -7.16 0.73 0.72
C LEU A 356 -7.52 0.10 2.07
N PRO A 357 -6.59 -0.66 2.70
CA PRO A 357 -6.85 -1.29 3.99
C PRO A 357 -7.10 -0.22 5.07
N PRO A 358 -8.29 -0.18 5.70
CA PRO A 358 -8.66 0.81 6.71
C PRO A 358 -8.18 0.45 8.12
N TRP A 359 -7.55 -0.72 8.29
CA TRP A 359 -7.07 -1.23 9.57
C TRP A 359 -5.60 -0.90 9.80
N LYS A 360 -5.28 -0.54 11.04
CA LYS A 360 -3.94 -0.35 11.57
C LYS A 360 -3.81 -1.11 12.88
N CYS A 361 -2.70 -1.82 13.04
CA CYS A 361 -2.39 -2.45 14.31
C CYS A 361 -1.43 -1.57 15.08
N ALA A 362 -1.94 -1.09 16.21
CA ALA A 362 -1.12 -0.65 17.30
C ALA A 362 -0.65 -1.89 18.09
N ASP A 363 0.22 -1.64 19.06
CA ASP A 363 0.96 -2.72 19.72
C ASP A 363 0.08 -3.68 20.56
N ASP A 364 -1.02 -3.17 21.09
CA ASP A 364 -2.00 -3.93 21.89
C ASP A 364 -3.44 -3.82 21.36
N SER A 365 -3.64 -3.07 20.28
CA SER A 365 -4.97 -2.72 19.80
C SER A 365 -5.04 -2.68 18.27
N ILE A 366 -6.24 -2.97 17.76
CA ILE A 366 -6.59 -2.81 16.35
C ILE A 366 -7.43 -1.55 16.24
N GLU A 367 -7.04 -0.68 15.31
CA GLU A 367 -7.75 0.52 14.94
C GLU A 367 -8.22 0.41 13.50
N ILE A 368 -9.52 0.58 13.28
CA ILE A 368 -10.15 0.57 11.96
C ILE A 368 -10.80 1.94 11.75
N VAL A 369 -10.37 2.64 10.71
CA VAL A 369 -10.92 3.95 10.34
C VAL A 369 -11.36 3.88 8.89
N VAL A 370 -12.68 3.86 8.67
CA VAL A 370 -13.27 3.78 7.33
C VAL A 370 -13.88 5.13 6.98
N PRO A 371 -13.31 5.90 6.03
CA PRO A 371 -13.93 7.11 5.52
C PRO A 371 -15.20 6.76 4.75
N LYS A 372 -16.31 7.43 5.06
CA LYS A 372 -17.59 7.25 4.34
C LYS A 372 -17.50 7.61 2.86
N MET A 373 -16.54 8.47 2.50
CA MET A 373 -16.23 8.84 1.11
C MET A 373 -15.78 7.64 0.27
N ASN A 374 -15.02 6.71 0.84
CA ASN A 374 -14.51 5.52 0.14
C ASN A 374 -15.62 4.50 -0.17
N LEU A 375 -16.80 4.72 0.39
CA LEU A 375 -17.98 3.88 0.25
C LEU A 375 -19.02 4.52 -0.68
N LYS A 376 -18.73 5.67 -1.30
CA LYS A 376 -19.67 6.41 -2.17
C LYS A 376 -19.99 5.72 -3.48
N ASP A 377 -19.06 4.92 -4.00
CA ASP A 377 -19.24 4.19 -5.25
C ASP A 377 -20.05 2.90 -5.08
N LEU A 378 -20.43 2.57 -3.84
CA LEU A 378 -21.40 1.52 -3.56
C LEU A 378 -22.79 2.05 -3.91
N ASN A 379 -23.54 1.27 -4.68
CA ASN A 379 -24.95 1.56 -4.98
C ASN A 379 -25.89 1.33 -3.76
N ASP A 380 -25.31 1.30 -2.55
CA ASP A 380 -25.95 1.07 -1.26
C ASP A 380 -25.13 1.75 -0.14
N TYR A 381 -25.79 2.15 0.95
CA TYR A 381 -25.16 2.80 2.10
C TYR A 381 -24.92 1.80 3.23
N ILE A 382 -23.77 1.90 3.90
CA ILE A 382 -23.43 1.03 5.03
C ILE A 382 -24.05 1.60 6.30
N THR A 383 -24.85 0.79 7.00
CA THR A 383 -25.47 1.16 8.28
C THR A 383 -24.56 0.89 9.46
N ASP A 384 -23.78 -0.18 9.37
CA ASP A 384 -22.96 -0.64 10.48
C ASP A 384 -21.69 -1.37 10.04
N ILE A 385 -20.66 -1.27 10.87
CA ILE A 385 -19.40 -1.98 10.71
C ILE A 385 -19.05 -2.66 12.03
N THR A 386 -18.88 -3.98 12.00
CA THR A 386 -18.49 -4.78 13.17
C THR A 386 -17.29 -5.67 12.86
N LEU A 387 -16.65 -6.20 13.90
CA LEU A 387 -15.72 -7.34 13.77
C LEU A 387 -16.47 -8.68 13.85
N GLN A 388 -15.74 -9.80 13.90
CA GLN A 388 -16.31 -11.15 14.11
C GLN A 388 -17.18 -11.24 15.37
N ASP A 389 -16.81 -10.54 16.45
CA ASP A 389 -17.71 -10.36 17.60
C ASP A 389 -18.69 -9.21 17.28
N PRO A 390 -20.01 -9.47 17.21
CA PRO A 390 -21.01 -8.45 16.93
C PRO A 390 -21.09 -7.35 18.00
N ARG A 391 -20.56 -7.58 19.22
CA ARG A 391 -20.45 -6.55 20.26
C ARG A 391 -19.37 -5.52 19.95
N CYS A 392 -18.41 -5.88 19.09
CA CYS A 392 -17.37 -4.99 18.62
C CYS A 392 -17.84 -4.19 17.41
N ARG A 393 -18.70 -3.22 17.70
CA ARG A 393 -19.30 -2.29 16.74
C ARG A 393 -18.47 -1.01 16.61
N ALA A 394 -18.38 -0.48 15.39
CA ALA A 394 -17.72 0.79 15.10
C ALA A 394 -18.61 1.97 15.52
N GLU A 395 -17.98 3.00 16.06
CA GLU A 395 -18.62 4.29 16.29
C GLU A 395 -18.70 5.06 14.98
N GLN A 396 -19.84 5.72 14.75
CA GLN A 396 -20.09 6.43 13.52
C GLN A 396 -20.07 7.94 13.78
N ASN A 397 -19.16 8.65 13.10
CA ASN A 397 -19.18 10.11 13.04
C ASN A 397 -19.72 10.56 11.66
N GLN A 398 -19.85 11.86 11.41
CA GLN A 398 -20.37 12.40 10.15
C GLN A 398 -19.57 11.93 8.92
N THR A 399 -18.26 11.74 9.06
CA THR A 399 -17.34 11.46 7.94
C THR A 399 -16.69 10.07 7.99
N HIS A 400 -16.68 9.38 9.14
CA HIS A 400 -15.94 8.13 9.34
C HIS A 400 -16.74 7.11 10.17
N PHE A 401 -16.42 5.84 9.97
CA PHE A 401 -16.62 4.78 10.96
C PHE A 401 -15.28 4.52 11.67
N VAL A 402 -15.28 4.48 12.99
CA VAL A 402 -14.08 4.32 13.80
C VAL A 402 -14.29 3.18 14.79
N LEU A 403 -13.39 2.21 14.80
CA LEU A 403 -13.39 1.11 15.74
C LEU A 403 -11.99 0.93 16.30
N LYS A 404 -11.86 1.02 17.63
CA LYS A 404 -10.62 0.73 18.33
C LYS A 404 -10.88 -0.32 19.40
N ARG A 405 -10.18 -1.46 19.32
CA ARG A 405 -10.40 -2.61 20.21
C ARG A 405 -9.07 -3.26 20.59
N TYR A 406 -9.05 -3.90 21.75
CA TYR A 406 -7.89 -4.64 22.23
C TYR A 406 -7.69 -5.93 21.41
N LEU A 407 -6.45 -6.36 21.21
CA LEU A 407 -6.14 -7.57 20.42
C LEU A 407 -6.69 -8.86 21.03
N GLY A 408 -6.87 -8.91 22.35
CA GLY A 408 -7.48 -10.05 23.04
C GLY A 408 -9.01 -10.13 22.87
N ASP A 409 -9.62 -9.07 22.36
CA ASP A 409 -11.06 -8.95 22.20
C ASP A 409 -11.50 -9.25 20.76
N CYS A 410 -12.83 -9.25 20.56
CA CYS A 410 -13.46 -9.26 19.26
C CYS A 410 -13.15 -10.48 18.37
N HIS A 411 -12.82 -11.61 19.01
CA HIS A 411 -12.41 -12.86 18.37
C HIS A 411 -11.22 -12.69 17.40
N THR A 412 -10.34 -11.74 17.68
CA THR A 412 -9.10 -11.57 16.92
C THR A 412 -8.19 -12.77 17.16
N LYS A 413 -7.71 -13.41 16.09
CA LYS A 413 -6.79 -14.54 16.17
C LYS A 413 -5.37 -14.06 15.96
N LEU A 414 -4.46 -14.51 16.81
CA LEU A 414 -3.03 -14.27 16.66
C LEU A 414 -2.39 -15.56 16.10
N GLU A 415 -2.07 -15.57 14.80
CA GLU A 415 -1.49 -16.75 14.15
C GLU A 415 0.02 -16.88 14.34
N SER A 416 0.72 -15.74 14.46
CA SER A 416 2.15 -15.67 14.80
C SER A 416 2.41 -14.52 15.77
N ARG A 417 3.58 -14.45 16.40
CA ARG A 417 3.90 -13.41 17.41
C ARG A 417 3.72 -11.96 16.90
N ILE A 418 3.70 -11.75 15.59
CA ILE A 418 3.57 -10.44 14.94
C ILE A 418 2.37 -10.30 13.99
N LEU A 419 1.52 -11.33 13.84
CA LEU A 419 0.43 -11.30 12.85
C LEU A 419 -0.93 -11.53 13.51
N ALA A 420 -1.79 -10.52 13.46
CA ALA A 420 -3.18 -10.59 13.88
C ALA A 420 -4.12 -10.74 12.67
N ARG A 421 -5.16 -11.58 12.83
CA ARG A 421 -6.21 -11.82 11.84
C ARG A 421 -7.59 -11.61 12.43
N ASN A 422 -8.46 -10.94 11.69
CA ASN A 422 -9.88 -10.81 12.00
C ASN A 422 -10.68 -10.65 10.68
N LYS A 423 -11.99 -10.53 10.76
CA LYS A 423 -12.87 -10.20 9.63
C LYS A 423 -13.67 -8.95 9.96
N LEU A 424 -13.70 -8.02 9.02
CA LEU A 424 -14.58 -6.86 9.04
C LEU A 424 -15.93 -7.26 8.45
N ILE A 425 -17.02 -6.94 9.12
CA ILE A 425 -18.38 -7.26 8.71
C ILE A 425 -19.14 -5.96 8.50
N LEU A 426 -19.60 -5.71 7.27
CA LEU A 426 -20.33 -4.50 6.90
C LEU A 426 -21.80 -4.82 6.68
N THR A 427 -22.70 -4.05 7.27
CA THR A 427 -24.15 -4.24 7.10
C THR A 427 -24.69 -3.24 6.09
N LEU A 428 -25.24 -3.77 5.00
CA LEU A 428 -25.86 -3.00 3.93
C LEU A 428 -27.25 -2.50 4.33
N ALA A 429 -27.60 -1.27 3.98
CA ALA A 429 -28.87 -0.69 4.40
C ALA A 429 -30.08 -1.20 3.61
N SER A 430 -29.90 -1.41 2.31
CA SER A 430 -31.01 -1.78 1.43
C SER A 430 -31.50 -3.22 1.68
N SER A 431 -30.60 -4.14 2.06
CA SER A 431 -30.87 -5.56 2.21
C SER A 431 -30.64 -6.13 3.62
N LEU A 432 -30.02 -5.37 4.53
CA LEU A 432 -29.49 -5.86 5.83
C LEU A 432 -28.51 -7.02 5.70
N GLU A 433 -27.98 -7.25 4.50
CA GLU A 433 -26.98 -8.27 4.22
C GLU A 433 -25.63 -7.88 4.83
N LYS A 434 -24.87 -8.90 5.26
CA LYS A 434 -23.57 -8.73 5.88
C LYS A 434 -22.47 -9.13 4.92
N VAL A 435 -21.60 -8.18 4.59
CA VAL A 435 -20.42 -8.40 3.75
C VAL A 435 -19.22 -8.68 4.64
N GLU A 436 -18.57 -9.83 4.45
CA GLU A 436 -17.36 -10.19 5.19
C GLU A 436 -16.09 -9.88 4.40
N VAL A 437 -15.14 -9.22 5.05
CA VAL A 437 -13.84 -8.84 4.50
C VAL A 437 -12.76 -9.34 5.47
N PRO A 438 -12.03 -10.42 5.12
CA PRO A 438 -10.93 -10.89 5.95
C PRO A 438 -9.78 -9.88 5.90
N PHE A 439 -9.09 -9.70 7.03
CA PHE A 439 -7.88 -8.90 7.06
C PHE A 439 -6.79 -9.49 7.93
N GLU A 440 -5.57 -9.17 7.53
CA GLU A 440 -4.35 -9.49 8.24
C GLU A 440 -3.60 -8.20 8.55
N CYS A 441 -3.01 -8.14 9.73
CA CYS A 441 -2.45 -6.90 10.24
C CYS A 441 -1.19 -7.19 11.07
N SER A 442 -0.07 -6.60 10.62
CA SER A 442 1.25 -6.79 11.22
C SER A 442 1.42 -5.89 12.43
N LEU A 443 1.84 -6.48 13.54
CA LEU A 443 2.08 -5.80 14.80
C LEU A 443 3.51 -5.23 14.87
N PRO A 444 3.71 -4.04 15.44
CA PRO A 444 5.03 -3.43 15.55
C PRO A 444 5.95 -4.26 16.46
N GLN A 445 7.23 -4.35 16.09
CA GLN A 445 8.26 -5.00 16.90
C GLN A 445 8.86 -3.98 17.87
N GLU A 446 8.16 -3.73 18.98
CA GLU A 446 8.52 -2.68 19.93
C GLU A 446 8.86 -3.26 21.32
N LEU A 447 9.94 -2.75 21.92
CA LEU A 447 10.34 -2.99 23.30
C LEU A 447 9.66 -1.94 24.18
N ARG A 448 9.01 -2.37 25.25
CA ARG A 448 8.30 -1.45 26.15
C ARG A 448 8.69 -1.66 27.60
N LEU A 449 8.91 -0.53 28.28
CA LEU A 449 9.11 -0.43 29.71
C LEU A 449 7.90 0.23 30.35
N GLN A 450 7.21 -0.47 31.25
CA GLN A 450 6.00 0.00 31.90
C GLN A 450 6.08 -0.18 33.42
N LEU A 451 5.44 0.73 34.15
CA LEU A 451 5.35 0.72 35.61
C LEU A 451 3.89 0.56 36.06
N TYR A 452 3.67 -0.21 37.10
CA TYR A 452 2.36 -0.52 37.68
C TYR A 452 2.39 -0.34 39.20
N ARG A 453 1.25 0.08 39.76
CA ARG A 453 1.08 0.25 41.22
C ARG A 453 0.83 -1.08 41.95
N THR A 454 0.30 -2.07 41.24
CA THR A 454 -0.21 -3.32 41.82
C THR A 454 0.40 -4.54 41.13
N GLN A 455 0.48 -5.66 41.86
CA GLN A 455 1.07 -6.92 41.41
C GLN A 455 0.28 -7.61 40.29
N ASP A 456 -0.95 -7.17 40.00
CA ASP A 456 -1.80 -7.72 38.94
C ASP A 456 -1.50 -7.12 37.55
N PHE A 457 -0.60 -6.13 37.45
CA PHE A 457 -0.16 -5.52 36.18
C PHE A 457 -1.33 -5.06 35.28
N LYS A 458 -2.46 -4.65 35.88
CA LYS A 458 -3.64 -4.24 35.13
C LYS A 458 -3.45 -2.86 34.50
N TRP A 459 -3.94 -2.71 33.28
CA TRP A 459 -4.00 -1.44 32.57
C TRP A 459 -4.92 -0.44 33.31
N PRO A 460 -4.62 0.87 33.35
CA PRO A 460 -3.49 1.56 32.71
C PRO A 460 -2.19 1.51 33.53
N SER A 461 -1.05 1.53 32.85
CA SER A 461 0.26 1.74 33.48
C SER A 461 0.34 3.13 34.12
N THR A 462 1.16 3.28 35.15
CA THR A 462 1.42 4.53 35.88
C THR A 462 2.82 5.06 35.55
N THR A 463 3.02 6.39 35.63
CA THR A 463 4.36 6.99 35.68
C THR A 463 4.73 7.45 37.09
N MET A 464 3.84 7.26 38.06
CA MET A 464 4.07 7.64 39.46
C MET A 464 4.77 6.51 40.22
N LEU A 465 5.90 6.84 40.84
CA LEU A 465 6.68 5.96 41.70
C LEU A 465 6.52 6.40 43.16
N GLU A 466 5.84 5.58 43.96
CA GLU A 466 5.62 5.87 45.38
C GLU A 466 6.86 5.49 46.21
N VAL A 467 7.41 6.47 46.93
CA VAL A 467 8.61 6.28 47.74
C VAL A 467 8.30 5.35 48.92
N ASN A 468 9.24 4.44 49.25
CA ASN A 468 9.11 3.41 50.29
C ASN A 468 7.98 2.39 50.07
N LYS A 469 7.47 2.26 48.85
CA LYS A 469 6.52 1.22 48.47
C LYS A 469 7.03 0.40 47.30
N ALA A 470 6.48 -0.81 47.17
CA ALA A 470 6.80 -1.70 46.06
C ALA A 470 6.24 -1.13 44.76
N ALA A 471 7.10 -1.05 43.75
CA ALA A 471 6.75 -0.67 42.41
C ALA A 471 6.95 -1.87 41.48
N TYR A 472 6.02 -2.08 40.54
CA TYR A 472 5.98 -3.26 39.69
C TYR A 472 6.34 -2.87 38.26
N VAL A 473 7.42 -3.42 37.73
CA VAL A 473 7.93 -3.12 36.39
C VAL A 473 7.65 -4.27 35.45
N GLN A 474 7.22 -3.94 34.25
CA GLN A 474 7.05 -4.88 33.15
C GLN A 474 7.90 -4.41 31.97
N VAL A 475 8.87 -5.23 31.59
CA VAL A 475 9.56 -5.14 30.30
C VAL A 475 8.86 -6.10 29.35
N SER A 476 8.43 -5.62 28.19
CA SER A 476 7.73 -6.46 27.22
C SER A 476 8.25 -6.26 25.82
N PHE A 477 8.34 -7.34 25.05
CA PHE A 477 8.79 -7.29 23.67
C PHE A 477 7.98 -8.23 22.78
N ARG A 478 7.90 -7.86 21.51
CA ARG A 478 7.26 -8.65 20.46
C ARG A 478 8.29 -9.03 19.39
N ALA A 479 8.73 -10.28 19.42
CA ALA A 479 9.67 -10.82 18.45
C ALA A 479 8.94 -11.31 17.19
N GLY A 480 9.46 -10.98 16.00
CA GLY A 480 8.98 -11.56 14.74
C GLY A 480 9.38 -13.03 14.51
N ILE A 481 10.39 -13.51 15.23
CA ILE A 481 10.98 -14.86 15.05
C ILE A 481 10.87 -15.64 16.37
N PRO A 482 10.49 -16.93 16.37
CA PRO A 482 10.32 -17.73 17.58
C PRO A 482 11.58 -17.95 18.43
N LEU A 483 12.77 -17.70 17.87
CA LEU A 483 14.07 -17.98 18.49
C LEU A 483 14.67 -16.77 19.23
N THR A 484 14.00 -15.61 19.20
CA THR A 484 14.47 -14.40 19.86
C THR A 484 13.89 -14.34 21.27
N PHE A 485 14.73 -14.56 22.28
CA PHE A 485 14.36 -14.41 23.68
C PHE A 485 14.89 -13.09 24.25
N LEU A 486 14.05 -12.42 25.02
CA LEU A 486 14.35 -11.20 25.75
C LEU A 486 15.08 -11.52 27.07
N GLU A 487 16.28 -10.98 27.22
CA GLU A 487 17.03 -11.08 28.48
C GLU A 487 17.30 -9.67 29.03
N VAL A 488 16.63 -9.33 30.14
CA VAL A 488 16.92 -8.09 30.88
C VAL A 488 18.25 -8.28 31.61
N LYS A 489 19.26 -7.48 31.26
CA LYS A 489 20.62 -7.59 31.82
C LYS A 489 20.76 -6.75 33.09
N GLU A 490 20.36 -5.50 33.02
CA GLU A 490 20.42 -4.55 34.12
C GLU A 490 19.27 -3.55 34.01
N CYS A 491 18.75 -3.10 35.14
CA CYS A 491 17.90 -1.92 35.21
C CYS A 491 18.45 -0.98 36.28
N SER A 492 18.33 0.32 36.06
CA SER A 492 18.78 1.35 36.99
C SER A 492 17.74 2.46 37.09
N LEU A 493 17.68 3.09 38.25
CA LEU A 493 16.87 4.29 38.47
C LEU A 493 17.83 5.47 38.60
N GLN A 494 17.80 6.37 37.63
CA GLN A 494 18.64 7.57 37.63
C GLN A 494 17.87 8.75 38.18
N ILE A 495 18.48 9.42 39.16
CA ILE A 495 17.96 10.60 39.81
C ILE A 495 18.97 11.71 39.52
N SER A 496 18.50 12.83 38.96
CA SER A 496 19.31 13.89 38.33
C SER A 496 20.73 14.08 38.93
N ALA A 497 21.77 14.03 38.07
CA ALA A 497 23.19 14.25 38.36
C ALA A 497 23.89 13.39 39.44
N GLU A 498 23.19 12.49 40.14
CA GLU A 498 23.80 11.47 41.00
C GLU A 498 24.15 10.19 40.21
N GLU A 499 25.08 9.38 40.74
CA GLU A 499 25.42 8.09 40.13
C GLU A 499 24.17 7.20 40.03
N PRO A 500 23.97 6.51 38.90
CA PRO A 500 22.79 5.67 38.69
C PRO A 500 22.72 4.58 39.77
N GLN A 501 21.65 4.60 40.57
CA GLN A 501 21.45 3.56 41.57
C GLN A 501 21.03 2.28 40.86
N GLN A 502 21.91 1.29 40.86
CA GLN A 502 21.66 0.00 40.22
C GLN A 502 20.52 -0.70 40.99
N LEU A 503 19.43 -0.99 40.28
CA LEU A 503 18.34 -1.75 40.88
C LEU A 503 18.79 -3.20 40.93
N LEU A 504 18.90 -3.75 42.15
CA LEU A 504 19.11 -5.17 42.34
C LEU A 504 17.91 -5.91 41.75
N ILE A 505 18.10 -6.49 40.56
CA ILE A 505 17.20 -7.50 40.02
C ILE A 505 17.24 -8.63 41.04
N GLN A 506 16.25 -8.74 41.92
CA GLN A 506 16.09 -9.96 42.70
C GLN A 506 15.66 -11.05 41.69
N PRO A 507 16.49 -12.06 41.40
CA PRO A 507 15.94 -13.27 40.81
C PRO A 507 15.02 -13.85 41.88
N VAL A 508 13.77 -14.13 41.54
CA VAL A 508 12.92 -14.92 42.42
C VAL A 508 13.55 -16.32 42.50
N ALA A 509 14.40 -16.53 43.50
CA ALA A 509 14.91 -17.84 43.88
C ALA A 509 13.84 -18.53 44.76
N PRO A 510 13.67 -19.85 44.61
CA PRO A 510 12.47 -20.55 45.04
C PRO A 510 12.43 -20.70 46.55
N LEU A 511 11.59 -19.90 47.21
CA LEU A 511 11.17 -20.16 48.58
C LEU A 511 9.92 -21.03 48.54
N SER A 512 10.15 -22.31 48.87
CA SER A 512 9.22 -23.31 49.39
C SER A 512 7.74 -22.89 49.52
N GLN A 513 6.91 -23.57 48.72
CA GLN A 513 5.48 -23.85 48.90
C GLN A 513 4.52 -22.66 49.04
N ALA A 514 3.84 -22.38 47.91
CA ALA A 514 2.60 -21.63 47.72
C ALA A 514 2.64 -20.16 48.20
N GLU A 515 2.60 -19.15 47.33
CA GLU A 515 1.56 -18.90 46.33
C GLU A 515 2.18 -18.31 45.06
N THR A 516 1.92 -19.00 43.95
CA THR A 516 1.84 -18.49 42.57
C THR A 516 2.68 -17.25 42.26
N VAL A 517 3.89 -17.47 41.74
CA VAL A 517 4.33 -16.69 40.58
C VAL A 517 3.16 -16.76 39.61
N LEU A 518 2.42 -15.66 39.49
CA LEU A 518 1.32 -15.55 38.53
C LEU A 518 1.96 -15.68 37.14
N GLU A 519 2.07 -16.91 36.65
CA GLU A 519 2.05 -17.16 35.22
C GLU A 519 0.85 -16.36 34.68
N PRO A 520 1.04 -15.55 33.62
CA PRO A 520 -0.03 -14.69 33.15
C PRO A 520 -1.23 -15.56 32.76
N THR A 521 -2.33 -15.39 33.50
CA THR A 521 -3.63 -16.02 33.25
C THR A 521 -4.30 -15.48 31.98
N GLU A 522 -3.67 -14.52 31.30
CA GLU A 522 -4.10 -13.95 30.04
C GLU A 522 -3.08 -14.32 28.96
N ALA A 523 -3.57 -14.81 27.81
CA ALA A 523 -2.73 -15.09 26.66
C ALA A 523 -1.83 -13.87 26.40
N THR A 524 -0.50 -14.02 26.45
CA THR A 524 0.46 -12.90 26.37
C THR A 524 0.44 -12.16 25.02
N LEU A 525 -0.55 -12.41 24.16
CA LEU A 525 -0.78 -11.78 22.87
C LEU A 525 0.47 -11.77 22.01
N GLY A 526 1.27 -12.83 22.09
CA GLY A 526 2.52 -13.01 21.34
C GLY A 526 3.75 -12.34 21.95
N ARG A 527 3.60 -11.60 23.05
CA ARG A 527 4.71 -10.94 23.75
C ARG A 527 5.44 -11.88 24.68
N GLU A 528 6.72 -11.58 24.83
CA GLU A 528 7.54 -12.04 25.93
C GLU A 528 7.53 -10.97 27.02
N LEU A 529 7.27 -11.40 28.26
CA LEU A 529 7.10 -10.51 29.41
C LEU A 529 8.20 -10.83 30.43
N HIS A 530 8.86 -9.79 30.91
CA HIS A 530 9.76 -9.87 32.05
C HIS A 530 9.25 -8.91 33.12
N ARG A 531 8.84 -9.46 34.26
CA ARG A 531 8.21 -8.71 35.36
C ARG A 531 9.09 -8.81 36.60
N PHE A 532 9.28 -7.69 37.27
CA PHE A 532 9.99 -7.64 38.55
C PHE A 532 9.43 -6.51 39.41
N SER A 533 9.77 -6.50 40.69
CA SER A 533 9.40 -5.43 41.61
C SER A 533 10.62 -4.90 42.33
N PHE A 534 10.60 -3.61 42.68
CA PHE A 534 11.63 -3.00 43.51
C PHE A 534 10.99 -2.00 44.49
N ILE A 535 11.74 -1.64 45.53
CA ILE A 535 11.35 -0.59 46.48
C ILE A 535 12.43 0.48 46.42
N TYR A 536 12.03 1.72 46.17
CA TYR A 536 12.94 2.86 46.22
C TYR A 536 12.82 3.57 47.57
N SER A 537 13.94 3.65 48.29
CA SER A 537 14.05 4.30 49.59
C SER A 537 15.21 5.30 49.55
N PRO A 538 14.94 6.63 49.53
CA PRO A 538 15.98 7.64 49.47
C PRO A 538 16.82 7.63 50.75
N ALA A 539 18.14 7.68 50.60
CA ALA A 539 19.07 7.82 51.72
C ALA A 539 19.17 9.31 52.11
N GLY A 540 18.59 9.67 53.26
CA GLY A 540 18.67 11.03 53.81
C GLY A 540 17.37 11.83 53.65
N GLY A 541 17.01 12.58 54.69
CA GLY A 541 15.74 13.33 54.79
C GLY A 541 15.68 14.64 53.99
N GLY A 542 16.43 14.76 52.90
CA GLY A 542 16.42 15.95 52.03
C GLY A 542 15.23 15.98 51.07
N PRO A 543 14.90 17.14 50.47
CA PRO A 543 13.92 17.22 49.39
C PRO A 543 14.41 16.40 48.18
N PHE A 544 13.59 15.44 47.76
CA PHE A 544 13.86 14.61 46.58
C PHE A 544 13.47 15.37 45.30
N PRO A 545 14.18 15.15 44.18
CA PRO A 545 13.81 15.75 42.90
C PRO A 545 12.46 15.20 42.42
N PRO A 546 11.69 15.99 41.63
CA PRO A 546 10.33 15.63 41.25
C PRO A 546 10.26 14.45 40.25
N CYS A 547 11.34 14.19 39.52
CA CYS A 547 11.39 13.20 38.45
C CYS A 547 12.65 12.32 38.57
N ALA A 548 12.51 11.06 38.16
CA ALA A 548 13.58 10.10 37.98
C ALA A 548 13.43 9.39 36.63
N THR A 549 14.48 8.78 36.11
CA THR A 549 14.45 8.00 34.87
C THR A 549 14.73 6.54 35.18
N LEU A 550 13.74 5.67 34.97
CA LEU A 550 13.91 4.23 35.04
C LEU A 550 14.48 3.75 33.70
N SER A 551 15.63 3.09 33.70
CA SER A 551 16.23 2.57 32.48
C SER A 551 16.50 1.07 32.60
N CYS A 552 16.29 0.32 31.51
CA CYS A 552 16.55 -1.11 31.46
C CYS A 552 17.34 -1.46 30.20
N ARG A 553 18.48 -2.12 30.37
CA ARG A 553 19.28 -2.70 29.29
C ARG A 553 18.80 -4.12 29.02
N VAL A 554 18.46 -4.37 27.77
CA VAL A 554 17.90 -5.62 27.29
C VAL A 554 18.81 -6.18 26.21
N ALA A 555 19.12 -7.48 26.28
CA ALA A 555 19.94 -8.19 25.30
C ALA A 555 19.11 -9.23 24.54
N TRP A 556 19.37 -9.37 23.24
CA TRP A 556 18.76 -10.40 22.39
C TRP A 556 19.70 -11.61 22.26
N ARG A 557 19.24 -12.80 22.66
CA ARG A 557 20.09 -14.01 22.67
C ARG A 557 20.60 -14.46 21.29
N PHE A 558 19.93 -14.10 20.19
CA PHE A 558 20.29 -14.57 18.84
C PHE A 558 21.45 -13.80 18.18
N ASN A 559 21.65 -12.52 18.54
CA ASN A 559 22.67 -11.66 17.91
C ASN A 559 23.57 -10.92 18.93
N GLY A 560 23.31 -11.06 20.24
CA GLY A 560 24.06 -10.37 21.29
C GLY A 560 23.90 -8.85 21.32
N SER A 561 23.07 -8.27 20.45
CA SER A 561 22.78 -6.84 20.44
C SER A 561 22.01 -6.44 21.71
N THR A 562 22.38 -5.29 22.28
CA THR A 562 21.73 -4.72 23.46
C THR A 562 20.99 -3.44 23.10
N SER A 563 19.75 -3.31 23.57
CA SER A 563 18.98 -2.07 23.55
C SER A 563 18.81 -1.53 24.97
N MET A 564 18.65 -0.22 25.12
CA MET A 564 18.38 0.43 26.39
C MET A 564 17.07 1.21 26.27
N GLU A 565 16.10 0.88 27.10
CA GLU A 565 14.81 1.58 27.16
C GLU A 565 14.69 2.39 28.44
N THR A 566 14.05 3.54 28.33
CA THR A 566 13.92 4.51 29.43
C THR A 566 12.47 4.93 29.63
N LEU A 567 12.06 5.09 30.89
CA LEU A 567 10.77 5.58 31.31
C LEU A 567 10.96 6.71 32.33
N GLU A 568 10.46 7.90 32.03
CA GLU A 568 10.42 9.00 33.00
C GLU A 568 9.31 8.74 34.04
N VAL A 569 9.67 8.83 35.31
CA VAL A 569 8.78 8.59 36.44
C VAL A 569 8.76 9.79 37.38
N THR A 570 7.61 10.07 37.96
CA THR A 570 7.43 11.12 38.98
C THR A 570 7.49 10.51 40.37
N LEU A 571 8.31 11.09 41.25
CA LEU A 571 8.46 10.61 42.62
C LEU A 571 7.35 11.19 43.51
N GLN A 572 6.58 10.33 44.15
CA GLN A 572 5.53 10.73 45.09
C GLN A 572 5.87 10.25 46.50
N ASP A 573 6.05 11.20 47.41
CA ASP A 573 6.13 10.88 48.84
C ASP A 573 4.72 10.78 49.41
N THR A 574 4.40 9.62 49.99
CA THR A 574 3.13 9.39 50.67
C THR A 574 3.14 9.87 52.12
N ARG A 575 4.24 10.47 52.60
CA ARG A 575 4.24 11.17 53.89
C ARG A 575 3.28 12.36 53.83
N PRO A 576 2.39 12.55 54.82
CA PRO A 576 1.56 13.74 54.89
C PRO A 576 2.45 15.00 54.85
N PRO A 577 2.10 16.05 54.10
CA PRO A 577 2.85 17.30 54.20
C PRO A 577 2.81 17.76 55.66
N PRO A 578 3.92 18.32 56.21
CA PRO A 578 3.86 18.94 57.52
C PRO A 578 2.74 19.97 57.49
N SER A 579 1.79 19.83 58.42
CA SER A 579 0.50 20.53 58.45
C SER A 579 0.64 22.04 58.32
N SER A 580 0.60 22.56 57.09
CA SER A 580 0.27 23.96 56.82
C SER A 580 -1.25 24.08 56.84
N LEU A 581 -1.76 24.97 57.69
CA LEU A 581 -3.18 25.27 57.92
C LEU A 581 -4.06 24.98 56.69
N GLY A 582 -4.83 23.89 56.74
CA GLY A 582 -5.61 23.40 55.59
C GLY A 582 -6.60 24.45 55.08
N ILE A 583 -6.94 24.37 53.79
CA ILE A 583 -7.92 25.25 53.14
C ILE A 583 -9.23 25.31 53.94
N GLU A 584 -9.64 24.23 54.59
CA GLU A 584 -10.79 24.19 55.49
C GLU A 584 -10.67 25.13 56.69
N ALA A 585 -9.48 25.24 57.30
CA ALA A 585 -9.22 26.17 58.40
C ALA A 585 -9.22 27.62 57.92
N VAL A 586 -8.70 27.88 56.71
CA VAL A 586 -8.74 29.23 56.10
C VAL A 586 -10.17 29.64 55.75
N VAL A 587 -10.97 28.71 55.22
CA VAL A 587 -12.41 28.92 54.96
C VAL A 587 -13.16 29.14 56.28
N GLY A 588 -12.85 28.37 57.33
CA GLY A 588 -13.42 28.57 58.66
C GLY A 588 -13.13 29.95 59.25
N ILE A 589 -11.86 30.41 59.16
CA ILE A 589 -11.44 31.73 59.65
C ILE A 589 -12.11 32.86 58.86
N THR A 590 -12.16 32.76 57.52
CA THR A 590 -12.79 33.77 56.68
C THR A 590 -14.30 33.86 56.88
N PHE A 591 -14.98 32.73 57.06
CA PHE A 591 -16.40 32.69 57.38
C PHE A 591 -16.72 33.27 58.77
N ALA A 592 -15.89 32.97 59.79
CA ALA A 592 -16.03 33.54 61.12
C ALA A 592 -15.85 35.07 61.09
N ALA A 593 -14.82 35.57 60.38
CA ALA A 593 -14.59 37.00 60.23
C ALA A 593 -15.76 37.71 59.52
N PHE A 594 -16.34 37.09 58.49
CA PHE A 594 -17.52 37.61 57.80
C PHE A 594 -18.74 37.69 58.71
N LEU A 595 -19.03 36.62 59.47
CA LEU A 595 -20.15 36.62 60.42
C LEU A 595 -19.98 37.69 61.51
N ILE A 596 -18.77 37.87 62.05
CA ILE A 596 -18.47 38.94 62.99
C ILE A 596 -18.74 40.31 62.36
N GLY A 597 -18.28 40.53 61.12
CA GLY A 597 -18.52 41.79 60.39
C GLY A 597 -20.01 42.07 60.17
N THR A 598 -20.80 41.07 59.77
CA THR A 598 -22.25 41.22 59.57
C THR A 598 -22.99 41.52 60.88
N LEU A 599 -22.64 40.84 61.98
CA LEU A 599 -23.24 41.08 63.30
C LEU A 599 -22.90 42.47 63.84
N LEU A 600 -21.65 42.93 63.69
CA LEU A 600 -21.26 44.28 64.08
C LEU A 600 -21.97 45.34 63.24
N THR A 601 -22.14 45.10 61.94
CA THR A 601 -22.87 46.02 61.05
C THR A 601 -24.36 46.06 61.43
N ALA A 602 -24.97 44.93 61.75
CA ALA A 602 -26.35 44.86 62.22
C ALA A 602 -26.53 45.54 63.59
N ALA A 603 -25.58 45.36 64.51
CA ALA A 603 -25.59 46.04 65.81
C ALA A 603 -25.44 47.57 65.66
N LEU A 604 -24.52 48.03 64.80
CA LEU A 604 -24.37 49.44 64.46
C LEU A 604 -25.62 50.01 63.80
N TRP A 605 -26.26 49.27 62.89
CA TRP A 605 -27.53 49.65 62.27
C TRP A 605 -28.66 49.75 63.30
N CYS A 606 -28.73 48.80 64.24
CA CYS A 606 -29.69 48.80 65.32
C CYS A 606 -29.51 50.05 66.20
N ILE A 607 -28.28 50.33 66.64
CA ILE A 607 -27.94 51.55 67.39
C ILE A 607 -28.33 52.79 66.59
N TYR A 608 -27.95 52.86 65.31
CA TYR A 608 -28.28 53.98 64.43
C TYR A 608 -29.81 54.19 64.28
N SER A 609 -30.56 53.11 64.14
CA SER A 609 -32.03 53.15 63.99
C SER A 609 -32.74 53.57 65.28
N HIS A 610 -32.20 53.23 66.45
CA HIS A 610 -32.78 53.58 67.76
C HIS A 610 -32.27 54.91 68.33
N THR A 611 -31.19 55.47 67.79
CA THR A 611 -30.62 56.76 68.24
C THR A 611 -31.00 57.95 67.36
N ARG A 612 -31.76 57.75 66.27
CA ARG A 612 -32.24 58.85 65.42
C ARG A 612 -33.69 59.26 65.72
N PRO A 613 -33.94 60.51 66.15
CA PRO A 613 -35.29 61.05 66.31
C PRO A 613 -36.03 61.12 64.97
N MET A 614 -37.26 60.62 64.96
CA MET A 614 -38.16 60.66 63.80
C MET A 614 -38.53 62.09 63.42
N ALA A 615 -38.02 62.58 62.29
CA ALA A 615 -38.61 63.70 61.57
C ALA A 615 -39.18 63.21 60.24
N LYS A 616 -40.46 62.82 60.32
CA LYS A 616 -41.54 62.86 59.33
C LYS A 616 -41.19 62.68 57.83
N LEU A 617 -41.66 61.54 57.30
CA LEU A 617 -41.82 61.24 55.86
C LEU A 617 -42.53 62.35 55.08
N GLN A 618 -42.16 62.51 53.82
CA GLN A 618 -43.06 62.98 52.77
C GLN A 618 -42.83 62.18 51.47
N PRO A 619 -43.88 61.68 50.78
CA PRO A 619 -43.73 60.76 49.66
C PRO A 619 -43.94 61.41 48.26
N VAL A 620 -43.47 60.68 47.24
CA VAL A 620 -43.81 60.75 45.78
C VAL A 620 -43.07 61.79 44.91
N SER A 621 -42.45 61.31 43.82
CA SER A 621 -42.82 61.75 42.44
C SER A 621 -42.35 60.74 41.38
N THR A 622 -43.33 60.25 40.63
CA THR A 622 -43.25 59.66 39.29
C THR A 622 -42.64 60.66 38.30
N ASN A 623 -41.78 60.19 37.38
CA ASN A 623 -41.81 60.48 35.93
C ASN A 623 -40.56 59.90 35.24
N ALA A 624 -40.79 59.10 34.19
CA ALA A 624 -39.81 58.90 33.11
C ALA A 624 -39.86 60.13 32.19
N PRO A 625 -38.77 60.50 31.47
CA PRO A 625 -38.63 59.99 30.10
C PRO A 625 -37.20 59.90 29.51
N ALA A 626 -37.17 59.27 28.32
CA ALA A 626 -36.39 59.55 27.11
C ALA A 626 -34.87 59.29 27.04
N SER A 627 -34.58 58.22 26.31
CA SER A 627 -33.57 58.04 25.25
C SER A 627 -32.67 59.22 24.86
N GLU A 628 -31.35 59.01 24.90
CA GLU A 628 -30.42 59.53 23.90
C GLU A 628 -29.34 58.49 23.58
N SER A 629 -29.13 58.27 22.29
CA SER A 629 -28.13 57.42 21.67
C SER A 629 -26.77 58.12 21.57
N SER A 630 -25.65 57.41 21.78
CA SER A 630 -24.44 57.56 20.94
C SER A 630 -23.36 56.52 21.30
N SER A 631 -23.00 55.71 20.30
CA SER A 631 -21.65 55.13 20.12
C SER A 631 -20.67 56.25 19.68
N PRO A 632 -19.31 56.12 19.63
CA PRO A 632 -18.52 54.92 19.25
C PRO A 632 -17.13 54.70 19.95
N ASN A 633 -16.49 53.55 19.65
CA ASN A 633 -15.06 53.11 19.63
C ASN A 633 -14.00 53.73 20.60
N HIS A 634 -13.02 53.00 21.18
CA HIS A 634 -11.84 52.30 20.61
C HIS A 634 -11.09 51.60 21.80
N SER A 635 -10.64 50.32 21.78
CA SER A 635 -9.35 49.75 21.30
C SER A 635 -8.36 49.24 22.38
N ILE A 636 -7.81 48.02 22.14
CA ILE A 636 -6.47 47.45 22.47
C ILE A 636 -6.21 47.05 23.96
N GLY A 637 -5.60 45.91 24.33
CA GLY A 637 -4.84 44.85 23.61
C GLY A 637 -4.82 43.51 24.41
N SER A 638 -4.71 42.35 23.73
CA SER A 638 -3.50 41.50 23.56
C SER A 638 -2.72 41.24 24.87
N THR A 639 -2.62 40.00 25.38
CA THR A 639 -1.61 39.02 24.93
C THR A 639 -2.03 37.55 25.08
N GLN A 640 -1.58 36.76 24.10
CA GLN A 640 -1.51 35.31 24.01
C GLN A 640 -0.05 34.89 24.27
N SER A 641 0.20 33.84 25.06
CA SER A 641 1.50 33.15 25.05
C SER A 641 1.48 31.74 25.66
N THR A 642 2.04 30.81 24.88
CA THR A 642 2.70 29.53 25.21
C THR A 642 3.93 29.46 24.28
N PRO A 643 4.89 28.54 24.44
CA PRO A 643 5.69 28.13 25.59
C PRO A 643 7.21 28.36 25.33
N CYS A 644 8.06 28.24 26.35
CA CYS A 644 9.53 28.31 26.18
C CYS A 644 10.15 26.91 26.04
N SER A 645 10.70 26.65 24.87
CA SER A 645 11.90 25.82 24.68
C SER A 645 13.14 26.70 24.88
N THR A 646 14.22 26.16 25.44
CA THR A 646 15.55 26.80 25.39
C THR A 646 16.56 25.89 24.72
N SER A 647 17.28 26.51 23.80
CA SER A 647 18.24 26.02 22.83
C SER A 647 19.60 25.68 23.41
N SER A 648 20.21 24.65 22.83
CA SER A 648 21.65 24.39 22.77
C SER A 648 22.29 25.24 21.67
N MET A 649 23.45 25.86 21.95
CA MET A 649 24.50 26.19 20.97
C MET A 649 25.83 26.35 21.72
N ALA A 650 26.72 25.37 21.55
CA ALA A 650 28.17 25.50 21.40
C ALA A 650 28.69 24.18 20.82
#